data_AF-A0A848VNN2-F1
#
_entry.id   AF-A0A848VNN2-F1
#
_cell.length_a   1.000
_cell.length_b   1.000
_cell.length_c   1.000
_cell.angle_alpha   90.00
_cell.angle_beta   90.00
_cell.angle_gamma   90.00
#
_symmetry.space_group_name_H-M   'P 1'
#
loop_
_entity.id
_entity.type
_entity.pdbx_description
1 polymer ?
#
loop_
_entity_poly.entity_id
_entity_poly.type
_entity_poly.pdbx_seq_one_letter_code
_entity_poly.pdbx_strand_id
1 'polypeptide(L)'
;MRVTATSRWLSPLFMIAAMAIWAAPASAQIDLGEEFIFFVDGVNVLVPANQGSVVADPVDGSSGNKALSFPYGDWASVSLAFEPIDTGADMSAMVSEDPAATKTLYLKLLVDPAMAGRGSCTETGDNCMSISFFDAIGGGQDRASLESGAGDPQMRLKWFIPEDLKDGQWHELAIPLPPSTLAALEDARTAGSLDAMQAGWKYTGAWAGGFGVGCCGSADALDNDPAWQEFQWDKVSWFGIHYDFADGGGGGVFMDDVYIGDASTDLAAGAGAPAAMSGVTFAADGSANRIEWTHNPDFGGYKIYADTAPITKERLDAGEIGALGSVAFNASEFALDHNFEVPHGSMAPLDLYYAVTSQSQFGVENTDVSASSGMVANGELAVQAFIMELDNDAADAIFANLSSGVVAADGFPASAVPFGLNLSHAKAGDGPLPPDDADASADVWVGFNREFEEIYVYAEVKDDFLARHPGTSTCNGCETWGYDSMEFGWGSYDVRDVDGGSILGGSPHQDYGRGDESDHQIRIAWLATGESSTFVSSITGAEGEGEITGSGTVFEETADGYRFLSLMPWNSFVFPSTGDAPFVPPAAADVKLIPFNIALNDGDGDGQNPRDVQMIWSTKANAGGGWWNTPAQWLTVAVAGSAAPTANEDGSDVPLNYALGQNYPNPFNPSTTIDFTLPTAENVNLSVYNVLGQKVATLIDGEVMAAGQHQVQFNAINLTSGMYLVKMDAGTAFSQTRSMMLLK
;
A
#
# COMPACT_ATOMS: atom_id res chain seq x y z
N MET A 1 27.55 26.26 5.53
CA MET A 1 28.34 25.15 4.97
C MET A 1 28.30 25.31 3.46
N ARG A 2 29.39 25.74 2.82
CA ARG A 2 29.64 25.54 1.37
C ARG A 2 31.14 25.53 1.21
N VAL A 3 31.73 24.38 1.51
CA VAL A 3 33.12 24.09 1.20
C VAL A 3 33.15 22.69 0.62
N THR A 4 33.20 22.64 -0.70
CA THR A 4 33.79 21.53 -1.46
C THR A 4 35.23 21.34 -0.99
N ALA A 5 35.50 20.35 -0.16
CA ALA A 5 36.88 19.91 0.12
C ALA A 5 36.93 18.46 0.61
N THR A 6 37.30 17.60 -0.32
CA THR A 6 37.96 16.32 -0.07
C THR A 6 39.04 16.43 1.02
N SER A 7 38.96 15.55 2.03
CA SER A 7 40.05 14.94 2.83
C SER A 7 40.09 15.17 4.36
N ARG A 8 40.28 14.02 5.05
CA ARG A 8 40.82 13.74 6.40
C ARG A 8 39.78 13.72 7.54
N TRP A 9 39.69 12.71 8.42
CA TRP A 9 40.74 11.95 9.12
C TRP A 9 40.27 10.56 9.62
N LEU A 10 41.25 9.66 9.77
CA LEU A 10 41.20 8.35 10.43
C LEU A 10 41.12 8.44 11.97
N SER A 11 40.20 7.66 12.57
CA SER A 11 40.30 6.77 13.77
C SER A 11 40.73 7.34 15.16
N PRO A 12 40.38 6.72 16.33
CA PRO A 12 40.11 5.29 16.55
C PRO A 12 38.94 4.87 17.49
N LEU A 13 38.63 3.56 17.39
CA LEU A 13 37.78 2.70 18.23
C LEU A 13 37.83 2.94 19.75
N PHE A 14 36.70 2.73 20.44
CA PHE A 14 36.48 1.89 21.66
C PHE A 14 34.94 1.82 21.95
N MET A 15 34.24 0.68 21.76
CA MET A 15 33.68 -0.26 22.78
C MET A 15 32.78 0.41 23.87
N ILE A 16 31.53 0.03 24.20
CA ILE A 16 30.82 -1.26 24.34
C ILE A 16 29.28 -1.03 24.42
N ALA A 17 28.54 -2.07 24.01
CA ALA A 17 27.09 -2.30 24.02
C ALA A 17 26.32 -2.12 25.35
N ALA A 18 25.02 -1.80 25.26
CA ALA A 18 23.88 -2.59 25.76
C ALA A 18 22.56 -1.79 25.66
N MET A 19 21.45 -2.51 25.46
CA MET A 19 20.03 -2.10 25.42
C MET A 19 19.46 -1.80 24.02
N ALA A 20 19.04 -2.87 23.33
CA ALA A 20 17.96 -2.85 22.36
C ALA A 20 17.00 -3.99 22.76
N ILE A 21 15.87 -3.65 23.37
CA ILE A 21 14.78 -4.58 23.70
C ILE A 21 13.47 -3.81 23.45
N TRP A 22 12.72 -4.31 22.46
CA TRP A 22 11.29 -4.07 22.16
C TRP A 22 10.88 -2.82 21.39
N ALA A 23 10.81 -2.96 20.07
CA ALA A 23 9.71 -2.48 19.24
C ALA A 23 9.58 -3.46 18.05
N ALA A 24 8.49 -4.22 17.96
CA ALA A 24 8.23 -5.09 16.83
C ALA A 24 7.53 -4.27 15.73
N PRO A 25 7.95 -4.36 14.46
CA PRO A 25 7.31 -3.64 13.36
C PRO A 25 5.90 -4.17 13.08
N ALA A 26 4.96 -3.26 12.80
CA ALA A 26 3.66 -3.56 12.22
C ALA A 26 3.85 -4.28 10.88
N SER A 27 3.02 -5.28 10.65
CA SER A 27 3.24 -6.33 9.68
C SER A 27 2.81 -5.97 8.27
N ALA A 28 3.77 -5.93 7.34
CA ALA A 28 3.51 -5.85 5.91
C ALA A 28 3.03 -7.20 5.34
N GLN A 29 2.14 -7.16 4.35
CA GLN A 29 1.65 -8.34 3.65
C GLN A 29 2.81 -8.94 2.82
N ILE A 30 3.36 -10.07 3.27
CA ILE A 30 4.43 -10.79 2.55
C ILE A 30 3.82 -11.42 1.30
N ASP A 31 4.41 -11.20 0.12
CA ASP A 31 4.06 -11.93 -1.11
C ASP A 31 4.57 -13.38 -0.99
N LEU A 32 3.63 -14.31 -0.79
CA LEU A 32 3.91 -15.73 -0.54
C LEU A 32 4.03 -16.56 -1.84
N GLY A 33 3.88 -15.94 -3.01
CA GLY A 33 3.84 -16.64 -4.29
C GLY A 33 2.53 -17.40 -4.53
N GLU A 34 2.52 -18.33 -5.49
CA GLU A 34 1.36 -19.20 -5.80
C GLU A 34 1.13 -20.31 -4.74
N GLU A 35 1.88 -20.30 -3.63
CA GLU A 35 1.94 -21.39 -2.67
C GLU A 35 1.10 -21.12 -1.41
N PHE A 36 0.43 -22.20 -0.97
CA PHE A 36 -0.65 -22.24 0.01
C PHE A 36 -0.11 -22.07 1.44
N ILE A 37 -0.51 -21.03 2.19
CA ILE A 37 0.05 -20.83 3.55
C ILE A 37 -0.98 -20.78 4.68
N PHE A 38 -2.12 -20.06 4.60
CA PHE A 38 -3.13 -20.11 5.67
C PHE A 38 -4.56 -19.78 5.18
N PHE A 39 -5.51 -20.70 5.41
CA PHE A 39 -6.90 -20.56 4.97
C PHE A 39 -7.90 -20.97 6.04
N VAL A 40 -9.03 -20.27 6.11
CA VAL A 40 -10.14 -20.60 7.00
C VAL A 40 -11.41 -20.78 6.17
N ASP A 41 -11.94 -22.00 6.09
CA ASP A 41 -13.13 -22.34 5.28
C ASP A 41 -13.07 -21.73 3.84
N GLY A 42 -11.87 -21.70 3.25
CA GLY A 42 -11.62 -21.19 1.90
C GLY A 42 -11.43 -19.67 1.78
N VAL A 43 -11.40 -18.93 2.90
CA VAL A 43 -11.06 -17.50 2.93
C VAL A 43 -9.54 -17.33 3.06
N ASN A 44 -8.95 -16.52 2.19
CA ASN A 44 -7.57 -16.04 2.32
C ASN A 44 -7.47 -15.13 3.56
N VAL A 45 -6.62 -15.47 4.53
CA VAL A 45 -6.38 -14.62 5.69
C VAL A 45 -4.88 -14.54 5.94
N LEU A 46 -4.19 -13.55 5.36
CA LEU A 46 -2.74 -13.43 5.59
C LEU A 46 -2.27 -12.00 5.76
N VAL A 47 -1.77 -11.73 6.97
CA VAL A 47 -0.62 -10.89 7.26
C VAL A 47 0.22 -11.59 8.35
N PRO A 48 1.47 -12.03 8.09
CA PRO A 48 2.36 -12.54 9.13
C PRO A 48 2.80 -11.39 10.04
N ALA A 49 2.54 -11.47 11.34
CA ALA A 49 2.93 -10.43 12.28
C ALA A 49 3.94 -10.92 13.31
N ASN A 50 5.09 -10.24 13.36
CA ASN A 50 6.13 -10.42 14.38
C ASN A 50 6.99 -11.69 14.21
N GLN A 51 8.31 -11.50 14.03
CA GLN A 51 9.40 -12.50 14.17
C GLN A 51 9.37 -13.78 13.29
N GLY A 52 8.40 -13.95 12.38
CA GLY A 52 8.37 -15.02 11.37
C GLY A 52 8.94 -14.57 10.02
N SER A 53 9.47 -15.50 9.22
CA SER A 53 9.96 -15.18 7.86
C SER A 53 9.60 -16.28 6.88
N VAL A 54 9.36 -15.92 5.62
CA VAL A 54 9.16 -16.88 4.54
C VAL A 54 10.52 -17.29 4.01
N VAL A 55 10.80 -18.59 4.05
CA VAL A 55 12.08 -19.14 3.61
C VAL A 55 11.85 -20.23 2.56
N ALA A 56 12.90 -20.61 1.83
CA ALA A 56 12.84 -21.83 1.02
C ALA A 56 12.68 -23.06 1.92
N ASP A 57 11.97 -24.08 1.43
CA ASP A 57 11.79 -25.34 2.13
C ASP A 57 13.15 -25.86 2.66
N PRO A 58 13.29 -26.03 3.99
CA PRO A 58 14.56 -26.39 4.60
C PRO A 58 15.01 -27.83 4.27
N VAL A 59 14.12 -28.68 3.76
CA VAL A 59 14.40 -30.07 3.37
C VAL A 59 14.60 -30.20 1.86
N ASP A 60 13.82 -29.48 1.06
CA ASP A 60 13.92 -29.49 -0.41
C ASP A 60 13.98 -28.07 -1.00
N GLY A 61 15.12 -27.39 -0.82
CA GLY A 61 15.35 -26.07 -1.41
C GLY A 61 15.48 -26.05 -2.94
N SER A 62 15.27 -27.17 -3.64
CA SER A 62 15.39 -27.27 -5.10
C SER A 62 14.06 -27.23 -5.85
N SER A 63 12.95 -27.44 -5.14
CA SER A 63 11.59 -27.44 -5.70
C SER A 63 11.04 -26.03 -5.95
N GLY A 64 11.61 -25.02 -5.29
CA GLY A 64 11.06 -23.66 -5.26
C GLY A 64 10.11 -23.42 -4.09
N ASN A 65 9.69 -24.51 -3.41
CA ASN A 65 8.74 -24.48 -2.31
C ASN A 65 9.19 -23.53 -1.19
N LYS A 66 8.23 -22.79 -0.62
CA LYS A 66 8.41 -21.90 0.52
C LYS A 66 7.78 -22.49 1.77
N ALA A 67 8.25 -22.03 2.93
CA ALA A 67 7.68 -22.34 4.23
C ALA A 67 7.76 -21.12 5.15
N LEU A 68 6.82 -21.01 6.07
CA LEU A 68 6.93 -20.10 7.20
C LEU A 68 7.97 -20.65 8.17
N SER A 69 9.07 -19.92 8.36
CA SER A 69 10.09 -20.22 9.36
C SER A 69 9.84 -19.44 10.64
N PHE A 70 9.88 -20.18 11.73
CA PHE A 70 9.79 -19.72 13.11
C PHE A 70 11.18 -19.93 13.74
N PRO A 71 12.09 -18.94 13.62
CA PRO A 71 13.44 -19.06 14.17
C PRO A 71 13.40 -19.04 15.70
N TYR A 72 14.36 -19.74 16.32
CA TYR A 72 14.53 -19.74 17.77
C TYR A 72 15.26 -18.49 18.27
N GLY A 73 14.83 -17.96 19.42
CA GLY A 73 15.46 -16.82 20.09
C GLY A 73 14.99 -16.64 21.55
N ASP A 74 15.65 -15.72 22.27
CA ASP A 74 15.24 -15.33 23.62
C ASP A 74 13.85 -14.66 23.54
N TRP A 75 12.83 -15.34 24.07
CA TRP A 75 11.43 -14.87 24.10
C TRP A 75 10.86 -14.61 22.70
N ALA A 76 10.36 -15.68 22.05
CA ALA A 76 9.71 -15.60 20.75
C ALA A 76 8.29 -16.20 20.81
N SER A 77 7.28 -15.33 20.82
CA SER A 77 5.93 -15.67 20.32
C SER A 77 5.86 -15.14 18.90
N VAL A 78 5.98 -16.04 17.93
CA VAL A 78 5.85 -15.69 16.51
C VAL A 78 4.41 -16.02 16.11
N SER A 79 3.67 -15.01 15.68
CA SER A 79 2.23 -15.11 15.44
C SER A 79 1.88 -14.78 14.00
N LEU A 80 0.76 -15.29 13.53
CA LEU A 80 0.05 -14.82 12.36
C LEU A 80 -1.12 -14.01 12.91
N ALA A 81 -1.18 -12.73 12.55
CA ALA A 81 -2.28 -11.86 12.97
C ALA A 81 -3.39 -11.92 11.92
N PHE A 82 -4.63 -12.01 12.39
CA PHE A 82 -5.81 -11.92 11.57
C PHE A 82 -6.31 -10.48 11.63
N GLU A 83 -5.98 -9.68 10.62
CA GLU A 83 -6.50 -8.31 10.44
C GLU A 83 -8.00 -8.37 10.11
N PRO A 84 -8.91 -7.94 11.00
CA PRO A 84 -10.35 -8.08 10.79
C PRO A 84 -10.94 -7.07 9.80
N ILE A 85 -10.17 -6.06 9.38
CA ILE A 85 -10.76 -4.83 8.82
C ILE A 85 -10.92 -4.85 7.29
N ASP A 86 -10.09 -5.57 6.53
CA ASP A 86 -10.18 -5.58 5.05
C ASP A 86 -10.33 -6.97 4.39
N THR A 87 -10.22 -8.08 5.14
CA THR A 87 -10.34 -9.45 4.57
C THR A 87 -11.67 -10.16 4.84
N GLY A 88 -12.50 -9.63 5.75
CA GLY A 88 -13.84 -10.18 6.01
C GLY A 88 -13.88 -11.63 6.56
N ALA A 89 -12.79 -12.11 7.18
CA ALA A 89 -12.76 -13.45 7.77
C ALA A 89 -13.47 -13.49 9.13
N ASP A 90 -14.75 -13.87 9.12
CA ASP A 90 -15.53 -14.14 10.33
C ASP A 90 -15.27 -15.58 10.81
N MET A 91 -14.46 -15.75 11.85
CA MET A 91 -14.14 -17.05 12.46
C MET A 91 -15.31 -17.64 13.29
N SER A 92 -16.44 -16.93 13.44
CA SER A 92 -17.62 -17.45 14.16
C SER A 92 -18.22 -18.71 13.52
N ALA A 93 -17.96 -18.94 12.23
CA ALA A 93 -18.39 -20.14 11.51
C ALA A 93 -17.63 -21.41 11.92
N MET A 94 -16.52 -21.29 12.65
CA MET A 94 -15.58 -22.39 12.86
C MET A 94 -15.90 -23.28 14.05
N VAL A 95 -16.68 -22.79 15.01
CA VAL A 95 -17.01 -23.58 16.20
C VAL A 95 -18.50 -23.71 16.41
N SER A 96 -18.92 -24.91 16.07
CA SER A 96 -20.16 -25.50 16.51
C SER A 96 -20.09 -25.78 18.02
N GLU A 97 -21.13 -25.39 18.76
CA GLU A 97 -21.37 -25.84 20.15
C GLU A 97 -21.62 -27.37 20.24
N ASP A 98 -21.80 -28.05 19.10
CA ASP A 98 -21.88 -29.51 18.99
C ASP A 98 -20.47 -30.12 18.82
N PRO A 99 -19.98 -30.93 19.79
CA PRO A 99 -18.72 -31.66 19.71
C PRO A 99 -18.59 -32.55 18.45
N ALA A 100 -19.71 -32.89 17.80
CA ALA A 100 -19.73 -33.71 16.59
C ALA A 100 -19.52 -32.93 15.27
N ALA A 101 -19.61 -31.59 15.30
CA ALA A 101 -19.43 -30.71 14.12
C ALA A 101 -18.16 -29.85 14.25
N THR A 102 -17.08 -30.46 14.74
CA THR A 102 -15.79 -29.81 14.94
C THR A 102 -15.04 -29.64 13.62
N LYS A 103 -14.61 -28.40 13.34
CA LYS A 103 -13.65 -28.12 12.28
C LYS A 103 -12.29 -28.73 12.63
N THR A 104 -11.45 -28.94 11.62
CA THR A 104 -10.11 -29.50 11.78
C THR A 104 -9.07 -28.51 11.28
N LEU A 105 -8.04 -28.29 12.08
CA LEU A 105 -6.83 -27.58 11.69
C LEU A 105 -5.90 -28.58 10.99
N TYR A 106 -5.68 -28.38 9.70
CA TYR A 106 -4.70 -29.07 8.90
C TYR A 106 -3.45 -28.21 8.75
N LEU A 107 -2.27 -28.80 8.82
CA LEU A 107 -1.01 -28.12 8.52
C LEU A 107 0.11 -29.11 8.23
N LYS A 108 1.08 -28.68 7.44
CA LYS A 108 2.40 -29.30 7.39
C LYS A 108 3.30 -28.67 8.45
N LEU A 109 3.90 -29.51 9.27
CA LEU A 109 4.81 -29.11 10.34
C LEU A 109 6.17 -29.76 10.15
N LEU A 110 7.24 -28.98 10.24
CA LEU A 110 8.58 -29.50 10.44
C LEU A 110 9.18 -28.86 11.68
N VAL A 111 9.78 -29.68 12.53
CA VAL A 111 10.44 -29.19 13.75
C VAL A 111 11.87 -29.69 13.77
N ASP A 112 12.83 -28.76 13.96
CA ASP A 112 14.25 -29.11 14.05
C ASP A 112 14.52 -30.14 15.17
N PRO A 113 15.28 -31.22 14.91
CA PRO A 113 15.64 -32.21 15.93
C PRO A 113 16.37 -31.65 17.15
N ALA A 114 17.01 -30.48 17.02
CA ALA A 114 17.63 -29.77 18.13
C ALA A 114 16.62 -29.34 19.21
N MET A 115 15.32 -29.38 18.91
CA MET A 115 14.21 -29.16 19.85
C MET A 115 13.77 -30.43 20.59
N ALA A 116 14.24 -31.61 20.18
CA ALA A 116 13.92 -32.87 20.86
C ALA A 116 14.46 -32.90 22.29
N GLY A 117 13.63 -33.36 23.24
CA GLY A 117 14.00 -33.43 24.66
C GLY A 117 14.12 -32.08 25.38
N ARG A 118 13.82 -30.97 24.70
CA ARG A 118 13.64 -29.66 25.33
C ARG A 118 12.20 -29.55 25.84
N GLY A 119 12.05 -29.72 27.15
CA GLY A 119 10.78 -29.68 27.87
C GLY A 119 10.22 -31.07 28.19
N SER A 120 10.09 -31.42 29.47
CA SER A 120 9.24 -32.55 29.84
C SER A 120 7.79 -32.07 29.83
N CYS A 121 7.00 -32.48 28.85
CA CYS A 121 5.55 -32.31 28.84
C CYS A 121 4.93 -33.07 30.03
N THR A 122 4.89 -32.44 31.20
CA THR A 122 4.15 -32.93 32.37
C THR A 122 3.03 -31.93 32.67
N GLU A 123 1.96 -32.36 33.34
CA GLU A 123 0.82 -31.49 33.72
C GLU A 123 1.23 -30.21 34.48
N THR A 124 2.46 -30.16 35.00
CA THR A 124 3.05 -29.03 35.75
C THR A 124 4.42 -28.59 35.20
N GLY A 125 4.77 -29.01 33.97
CA GLY A 125 6.09 -28.76 33.36
C GLY A 125 5.95 -27.76 32.21
N ASP A 126 6.39 -26.54 32.47
CA ASP A 126 5.89 -25.33 31.81
C ASP A 126 6.69 -24.85 30.59
N ASN A 127 7.75 -25.58 30.21
CA ASN A 127 8.62 -25.26 29.08
C ASN A 127 8.27 -26.11 27.87
N CYS A 128 7.15 -25.83 27.19
CA CYS A 128 6.68 -26.66 26.08
C CYS A 128 6.38 -25.84 24.82
N MET A 129 6.67 -26.44 23.66
CA MET A 129 6.39 -25.91 22.34
C MET A 129 4.92 -26.19 21.96
N SER A 130 4.21 -25.18 21.45
CA SER A 130 2.78 -25.31 21.17
C SER A 130 2.31 -24.42 20.01
N ILE A 131 1.29 -24.89 19.30
CA ILE A 131 0.46 -24.08 18.43
C ILE A 131 -0.57 -23.36 19.31
N SER A 132 -0.70 -22.04 19.17
CA SER A 132 -1.52 -21.20 20.07
C SER A 132 -2.53 -20.36 19.28
N PHE A 133 -3.73 -20.22 19.84
CA PHE A 133 -4.75 -19.26 19.40
C PHE A 133 -5.00 -18.22 20.49
N PHE A 134 -5.24 -16.98 20.05
CA PHE A 134 -5.51 -15.84 20.92
C PHE A 134 -6.84 -15.21 20.53
N ASP A 135 -7.68 -14.90 21.51
CA ASP A 135 -8.95 -14.23 21.31
C ASP A 135 -9.01 -12.87 22.06
N ALA A 136 -9.62 -11.89 21.41
CA ALA A 136 -9.80 -10.56 21.95
C ALA A 136 -11.11 -10.48 22.75
N ILE A 137 -11.12 -10.93 24.01
CA ILE A 137 -12.27 -10.71 24.91
C ILE A 137 -11.92 -9.69 25.99
N GLY A 138 -12.50 -8.48 25.87
CA GLY A 138 -12.48 -7.41 26.88
C GLY A 138 -12.80 -6.05 26.26
N GLY A 139 -13.94 -5.45 26.61
CA GLY A 139 -14.57 -4.36 25.85
C GLY A 139 -13.74 -3.09 25.66
N GLY A 140 -13.81 -2.54 24.43
CA GLY A 140 -13.41 -1.17 24.09
C GLY A 140 -11.91 -0.92 23.90
N GLN A 141 -11.11 -1.96 23.68
CA GLN A 141 -9.69 -1.82 23.36
C GLN A 141 -9.57 -1.64 21.83
N ASP A 142 -9.21 -0.44 21.37
CA ASP A 142 -8.93 -0.17 19.97
C ASP A 142 -7.56 -0.73 19.55
N ARG A 143 -7.26 -0.67 18.24
CA ARG A 143 -5.97 -1.07 17.65
C ARG A 143 -4.76 -0.49 18.41
N ALA A 144 -4.82 0.78 18.84
CA ALA A 144 -3.73 1.46 19.52
C ALA A 144 -3.45 0.88 20.93
N SER A 145 -4.46 0.37 21.63
CA SER A 145 -4.27 -0.29 22.93
C SER A 145 -3.59 -1.67 22.82
N LEU A 146 -3.78 -2.39 21.70
CA LEU A 146 -3.11 -3.65 21.41
C LEU A 146 -1.67 -3.44 20.90
N GLU A 147 -1.43 -2.37 20.12
CA GLU A 147 -0.11 -2.02 19.56
C GLU A 147 0.81 -1.33 20.59
N SER A 148 0.26 -0.54 21.51
CA SER A 148 1.00 0.01 22.68
C SER A 148 1.24 -1.01 23.80
N GLY A 149 0.66 -2.21 23.65
CA GLY A 149 0.47 -3.27 24.65
C GLY A 149 -0.03 -2.80 26.02
N ALA A 150 -0.78 -1.70 26.03
CA ALA A 150 -1.58 -1.30 27.18
C ALA A 150 -2.81 -2.22 27.39
N GLY A 151 -3.16 -3.04 26.39
CA GLY A 151 -4.17 -4.10 26.43
C GLY A 151 -3.56 -5.50 26.47
N ASP A 152 -4.15 -6.40 27.26
CA ASP A 152 -3.61 -7.74 27.53
C ASP A 152 -4.25 -8.78 26.56
N PRO A 153 -3.58 -9.19 25.45
CA PRO A 153 -4.05 -10.30 24.64
C PRO A 153 -3.94 -11.60 25.45
N GLN A 154 -5.07 -12.17 25.84
CA GLN A 154 -5.07 -13.37 26.68
C GLN A 154 -4.84 -14.60 25.79
N MET A 155 -3.66 -15.21 25.90
CA MET A 155 -3.39 -16.56 25.38
C MET A 155 -4.34 -17.56 26.05
N ARG A 156 -5.35 -18.05 25.31
CA ARG A 156 -6.39 -18.88 25.91
C ARG A 156 -6.41 -20.32 25.43
N LEU A 157 -5.89 -20.64 24.25
CA LEU A 157 -5.95 -22.01 23.72
C LEU A 157 -4.62 -22.48 23.11
N LYS A 158 -4.10 -23.63 23.56
CA LYS A 158 -2.81 -24.20 23.12
C LYS A 158 -2.93 -25.68 22.74
N TRP A 159 -2.25 -26.08 21.67
CA TRP A 159 -2.00 -27.47 21.28
C TRP A 159 -0.50 -27.78 21.36
N PHE A 160 -0.11 -28.66 22.28
CA PHE A 160 1.30 -28.96 22.49
C PHE A 160 1.85 -29.88 21.40
N ILE A 161 2.97 -29.48 20.80
CA ILE A 161 3.61 -30.24 19.72
C ILE A 161 4.29 -31.48 20.32
N PRO A 162 3.88 -32.71 19.94
CA PRO A 162 4.45 -33.95 20.45
C PRO A 162 5.95 -34.12 20.17
N GLU A 163 6.65 -34.88 21.03
CA GLU A 163 8.10 -35.14 20.90
C GLU A 163 8.46 -35.92 19.63
N ASP A 164 7.58 -36.78 19.15
CA ASP A 164 7.79 -37.58 17.94
C ASP A 164 7.73 -36.75 16.65
N LEU A 165 7.17 -35.54 16.68
CA LEU A 165 7.22 -34.60 15.55
C LEU A 165 8.53 -33.78 15.50
N LYS A 166 9.39 -33.91 16.51
CA LYS A 166 10.68 -33.18 16.63
C LYS A 166 11.83 -33.96 15.99
N ASP A 167 11.64 -34.42 14.76
CA ASP A 167 12.56 -35.34 14.06
C ASP A 167 13.20 -34.72 12.81
N GLY A 168 12.93 -33.45 12.52
CA GLY A 168 13.45 -32.74 11.36
C GLY A 168 12.84 -33.19 10.03
N GLN A 169 11.67 -33.83 10.05
CA GLN A 169 10.92 -34.20 8.86
C GLN A 169 9.61 -33.41 8.79
N TRP A 170 9.06 -33.30 7.57
CA TRP A 170 7.72 -32.76 7.35
C TRP A 170 6.65 -33.76 7.77
N HIS A 171 5.68 -33.30 8.55
CA HIS A 171 4.52 -34.07 8.99
C HIS A 171 3.24 -33.34 8.58
N GLU A 172 2.35 -34.04 7.90
CA GLU A 172 0.99 -33.57 7.64
C GLU A 172 0.11 -33.91 8.85
N LEU A 173 -0.41 -32.87 9.50
CA LEU A 173 -1.22 -32.99 10.71
C LEU A 173 -2.67 -32.61 10.40
N ALA A 174 -3.61 -33.34 11.01
CA ALA A 174 -5.03 -33.03 11.01
C ALA A 174 -5.50 -33.03 12.46
N ILE A 175 -5.60 -31.84 13.05
CA ILE A 175 -5.84 -31.60 14.46
C ILE A 175 -7.28 -31.11 14.64
N PRO A 176 -8.22 -31.96 15.10
CA PRO A 176 -9.59 -31.51 15.35
C PRO A 176 -9.58 -30.38 16.38
N LEU A 177 -10.36 -29.32 16.13
CA LEU A 177 -10.46 -28.21 17.07
C LEU A 177 -11.23 -28.64 18.34
N PRO A 178 -10.88 -28.08 19.50
CA PRO A 178 -11.57 -28.38 20.74
C PRO A 178 -12.88 -27.59 20.83
N PRO A 179 -13.83 -28.01 21.69
CA PRO A 179 -14.99 -27.19 22.03
C PRO A 179 -14.57 -25.81 22.53
N SER A 180 -15.38 -24.77 22.30
CA SER A 180 -15.14 -23.38 22.73
C SER A 180 -15.05 -23.19 24.24
N THR A 181 -15.59 -24.15 25.02
CA THR A 181 -15.70 -24.06 26.47
C THR A 181 -14.77 -25.03 27.16
N LEU A 182 -14.14 -24.60 28.27
CA LEU A 182 -13.32 -25.47 29.11
C LEU A 182 -14.17 -26.63 29.64
N ALA A 183 -15.39 -26.34 30.09
CA ALA A 183 -16.30 -27.33 30.62
C ALA A 183 -16.62 -28.42 29.57
N ALA A 184 -16.93 -28.06 28.33
CA ALA A 184 -17.21 -29.06 27.30
C ALA A 184 -15.96 -29.85 26.90
N LEU A 185 -14.77 -29.24 26.91
CA LEU A 185 -13.53 -29.97 26.68
C LEU A 185 -13.24 -30.99 27.79
N GLU A 186 -13.41 -30.61 29.07
CA GLU A 186 -13.23 -31.53 30.21
C GLU A 186 -14.29 -32.62 30.25
N ASP A 187 -15.55 -32.30 29.91
CA ASP A 187 -16.63 -33.27 29.78
C ASP A 187 -16.30 -34.29 28.67
N ALA A 188 -15.85 -33.83 27.50
CA ALA A 188 -15.43 -34.69 26.39
C ALA A 188 -14.21 -35.54 26.76
N ARG A 189 -13.25 -34.97 27.49
CA ARG A 189 -12.06 -35.69 27.99
C ARG A 189 -12.46 -36.79 28.98
N THR A 190 -13.35 -36.48 29.92
CA THR A 190 -13.88 -37.42 30.92
C THR A 190 -14.71 -38.53 30.25
N ALA A 191 -15.47 -38.19 29.22
CA ALA A 191 -16.23 -39.15 28.42
C ALA A 191 -15.37 -40.02 27.50
N GLY A 192 -14.08 -39.68 27.31
CA GLY A 192 -13.19 -40.36 26.36
C GLY A 192 -13.62 -40.18 24.90
N SER A 193 -14.27 -39.06 24.58
CA SER A 193 -14.82 -38.77 23.25
C SER A 193 -13.92 -37.88 22.38
N LEU A 194 -12.74 -37.50 22.89
CA LEU A 194 -11.74 -36.74 22.14
C LEU A 194 -10.87 -37.67 21.28
N ASP A 195 -10.56 -37.22 20.06
CA ASP A 195 -9.50 -37.84 19.25
C ASP A 195 -8.12 -37.71 19.92
N ALA A 196 -7.17 -38.57 19.57
CA ALA A 196 -5.81 -38.54 20.12
C ALA A 196 -5.09 -37.20 19.87
N MET A 197 -5.25 -36.60 18.68
CA MET A 197 -4.71 -35.27 18.39
C MET A 197 -5.53 -34.19 19.10
N GLN A 198 -6.85 -34.34 19.19
CA GLN A 198 -7.73 -33.38 19.88
C GLN A 198 -7.46 -33.32 21.40
N ALA A 199 -6.98 -34.42 22.00
CA ALA A 199 -6.63 -34.48 23.42
C ALA A 199 -5.42 -33.59 23.79
N GLY A 200 -4.62 -33.17 22.80
CA GLY A 200 -3.48 -32.27 22.99
C GLY A 200 -3.85 -30.81 23.28
N TRP A 201 -5.12 -30.42 23.05
CA TRP A 201 -5.60 -29.08 23.34
C TRP A 201 -5.78 -28.83 24.84
N LYS A 202 -5.34 -27.65 25.29
CA LYS A 202 -5.56 -27.14 26.65
C LYS A 202 -5.96 -25.67 26.63
N TYR A 203 -6.92 -25.34 27.48
CA TYR A 203 -7.19 -23.96 27.86
C TYR A 203 -6.19 -23.48 28.90
N THR A 204 -5.65 -22.27 28.72
CA THR A 204 -4.67 -21.66 29.62
C THR A 204 -5.16 -20.29 30.10
N GLY A 205 -4.82 -19.92 31.34
CA GLY A 205 -5.21 -18.63 31.93
C GLY A 205 -4.21 -17.50 31.63
N ALA A 206 -4.64 -16.24 31.81
CA ALA A 206 -3.78 -15.06 31.73
C ALA A 206 -3.01 -14.81 33.04
N TRP A 207 -1.89 -14.09 32.98
CA TRP A 207 -1.09 -13.73 34.15
C TRP A 207 -1.56 -12.40 34.75
N ALA A 208 -1.67 -12.30 36.08
CA ALA A 208 -2.02 -11.04 36.74
C ALA A 208 -0.77 -10.14 36.90
N GLY A 209 -0.57 -9.20 35.98
CA GLY A 209 0.43 -8.13 36.10
C GLY A 209 1.13 -7.82 34.77
N GLY A 210 1.01 -6.58 34.31
CA GLY A 210 1.32 -6.13 32.94
C GLY A 210 2.68 -6.56 32.37
N PHE A 211 2.69 -6.69 31.03
CA PHE A 211 3.85 -7.01 30.20
C PHE A 211 4.79 -8.05 30.80
N GLY A 212 4.21 -9.20 31.13
CA GLY A 212 4.92 -10.46 31.16
C GLY A 212 4.04 -11.47 30.44
N VAL A 213 4.46 -11.94 29.27
CA VAL A 213 3.93 -13.16 28.65
C VAL A 213 4.44 -14.34 29.51
N GLY A 214 4.00 -14.36 30.77
CA GLY A 214 4.26 -15.39 31.75
C GLY A 214 3.22 -16.47 31.56
N CYS A 215 3.60 -17.53 30.87
CA CYS A 215 2.84 -18.75 30.81
C CYS A 215 2.50 -19.28 32.22
N CYS A 216 1.41 -20.04 32.30
CA CYS A 216 1.18 -21.03 33.36
C CYS A 216 0.42 -20.55 34.60
N GLY A 217 -0.83 -20.13 34.40
CA GLY A 217 -1.86 -20.50 35.37
C GLY A 217 -2.12 -22.01 35.26
N SER A 218 -2.04 -22.75 36.37
CA SER A 218 -2.59 -24.11 36.43
C SER A 218 -4.10 -24.08 36.12
N ALA A 219 -4.72 -25.20 35.77
CA ALA A 219 -6.19 -25.26 35.64
C ALA A 219 -6.91 -24.72 36.90
N ASP A 220 -6.28 -24.86 38.08
CA ASP A 220 -6.75 -24.30 39.35
C ASP A 220 -6.73 -22.75 39.42
N ALA A 221 -6.01 -22.08 38.53
CA ALA A 221 -5.98 -20.63 38.41
C ALA A 221 -7.16 -20.07 37.61
N LEU A 222 -7.80 -20.86 36.74
CA LEU A 222 -8.91 -20.43 35.88
C LEU A 222 -10.18 -20.13 36.69
N ASP A 223 -10.54 -21.01 37.63
CA ASP A 223 -11.72 -20.84 38.50
C ASP A 223 -11.58 -19.71 39.53
N ASN A 224 -10.36 -19.21 39.76
CA ASN A 224 -10.05 -18.20 40.78
C ASN A 224 -9.61 -16.85 40.21
N ASP A 225 -9.49 -16.73 38.88
CA ASP A 225 -9.18 -15.47 38.22
C ASP A 225 -10.47 -14.67 37.95
N PRO A 226 -10.69 -13.53 38.63
CA PRO A 226 -11.87 -12.69 38.40
C PRO A 226 -11.91 -12.06 36.99
N ALA A 227 -10.82 -12.13 36.22
CA ALA A 227 -10.75 -11.71 34.82
C ALA A 227 -10.98 -12.86 33.81
N TRP A 228 -11.15 -14.11 34.28
CA TRP A 228 -11.39 -15.25 33.40
C TRP A 228 -12.71 -15.10 32.63
N GLN A 229 -12.61 -15.15 31.30
CA GLN A 229 -13.75 -15.29 30.39
C GLN A 229 -13.47 -16.44 29.42
N GLU A 230 -14.53 -17.14 29.07
CA GLU A 230 -14.50 -18.30 28.18
C GLU A 230 -14.08 -17.93 26.76
N PHE A 231 -13.26 -18.78 26.13
CA PHE A 231 -12.68 -18.52 24.81
C PHE A 231 -13.74 -18.40 23.71
N GLN A 232 -13.53 -17.44 22.81
CA GLN A 232 -14.48 -17.11 21.74
C GLN A 232 -13.82 -17.24 20.37
N TRP A 233 -14.27 -18.24 19.60
CA TRP A 233 -13.78 -18.46 18.24
C TRP A 233 -14.10 -17.32 17.29
N ASP A 234 -15.19 -16.58 17.52
CA ASP A 234 -15.56 -15.36 16.79
C ASP A 234 -14.74 -14.12 17.17
N LYS A 235 -13.78 -14.28 18.09
CA LYS A 235 -12.87 -13.21 18.56
C LYS A 235 -11.41 -13.57 18.37
N VAL A 236 -11.10 -14.69 17.73
CA VAL A 236 -9.71 -15.07 17.47
C VAL A 236 -9.06 -14.04 16.58
N SER A 237 -7.94 -13.51 17.05
CA SER A 237 -7.19 -12.46 16.38
C SER A 237 -5.78 -12.92 16.01
N TRP A 238 -5.23 -13.96 16.66
CA TRP A 238 -3.87 -14.43 16.39
C TRP A 238 -3.80 -15.97 16.42
N PHE A 239 -2.91 -16.54 15.60
CA PHE A 239 -2.55 -17.96 15.56
C PHE A 239 -1.03 -18.09 15.38
N GLY A 240 -0.32 -18.93 16.12
CA GLY A 240 1.13 -19.04 15.92
C GLY A 240 1.82 -20.14 16.70
N ILE A 241 3.15 -20.15 16.65
CA ILE A 241 3.96 -21.03 17.50
C ILE A 241 4.44 -20.26 18.74
N HIS A 242 4.35 -20.93 19.88
CA HIS A 242 4.85 -20.45 21.15
C HIS A 242 5.87 -21.44 21.74
N TYR A 243 6.97 -20.90 22.26
CA TYR A 243 8.03 -21.64 22.96
C TYR A 243 8.46 -20.84 24.20
N ASP A 244 8.74 -21.54 25.30
CA ASP A 244 9.36 -20.95 26.50
C ASP A 244 10.58 -21.80 26.91
N PHE A 245 11.75 -21.42 26.38
CA PHE A 245 13.03 -22.07 26.69
C PHE A 245 14.04 -21.00 27.11
N ALA A 246 14.59 -21.13 28.32
CA ALA A 246 15.56 -20.19 28.88
C ALA A 246 17.02 -20.44 28.41
N ASP A 247 17.24 -21.36 27.47
CA ASP A 247 18.58 -21.82 27.07
C ASP A 247 18.89 -21.48 25.59
N GLY A 248 19.50 -20.34 25.34
CA GLY A 248 19.81 -19.76 24.01
C GLY A 248 20.62 -20.61 23.01
N GLY A 249 20.13 -21.75 22.56
CA GLY A 249 20.53 -22.38 21.30
C GLY A 249 19.49 -23.37 20.77
N GLY A 250 19.43 -23.64 19.46
CA GLY A 250 18.55 -24.66 18.84
C GLY A 250 17.83 -24.13 17.58
N GLY A 251 17.43 -24.99 16.64
CA GLY A 251 16.94 -24.64 15.28
C GLY A 251 15.52 -24.04 15.18
N GLY A 252 14.78 -24.26 14.10
CA GLY A 252 13.47 -23.61 13.86
C GLY A 252 12.28 -24.58 13.84
N VAL A 253 11.06 -24.05 13.92
CA VAL A 253 9.86 -24.73 13.40
C VAL A 253 9.53 -24.15 12.05
N PHE A 254 8.98 -24.97 11.18
CA PHE A 254 8.51 -24.56 9.87
C PHE A 254 7.09 -25.02 9.70
N MET A 255 6.25 -24.16 9.14
CA MET A 255 4.88 -24.48 8.78
C MET A 255 4.67 -24.23 7.30
N ASP A 256 3.83 -25.07 6.72
CA ASP A 256 3.36 -24.97 5.36
C ASP A 256 1.91 -25.50 5.32
N ASP A 257 1.19 -25.20 4.26
CA ASP A 257 -0.14 -25.69 3.98
C ASP A 257 -1.16 -25.62 5.15
N VAL A 258 -1.30 -24.47 5.82
CA VAL A 258 -2.22 -24.36 6.96
C VAL A 258 -3.67 -24.12 6.50
N TYR A 259 -4.60 -24.92 6.99
CA TYR A 259 -6.02 -24.83 6.68
C TYR A 259 -6.86 -25.11 7.91
N ILE A 260 -7.96 -24.39 8.10
CA ILE A 260 -8.97 -24.76 9.08
C ILE A 260 -10.32 -24.88 8.38
N GLY A 261 -10.91 -26.08 8.43
CA GLY A 261 -12.20 -26.31 7.79
C GLY A 261 -12.80 -27.70 8.06
N ASP A 262 -13.79 -28.08 7.26
CA ASP A 262 -14.50 -29.36 7.42
C ASP A 262 -13.63 -30.57 7.07
N ALA A 263 -13.83 -31.67 7.79
CA ALA A 263 -13.05 -32.89 7.62
C ALA A 263 -13.21 -33.58 6.25
N SER A 264 -14.23 -33.20 5.48
CA SER A 264 -14.49 -33.67 4.12
C SER A 264 -13.79 -32.86 3.02
N THR A 265 -13.03 -31.83 3.38
CA THR A 265 -12.32 -31.01 2.40
C THR A 265 -11.18 -31.82 1.79
N ASP A 266 -11.26 -32.08 0.48
CA ASP A 266 -10.19 -32.76 -0.25
C ASP A 266 -9.04 -31.77 -0.53
N LEU A 267 -8.03 -31.77 0.35
CA LEU A 267 -6.81 -30.97 0.18
C LEU A 267 -6.06 -31.32 -1.11
N ALA A 268 -6.23 -32.54 -1.65
CA ALA A 268 -5.62 -32.96 -2.91
C ALA A 268 -6.37 -32.42 -4.15
N ALA A 269 -7.65 -32.04 -4.01
CA ALA A 269 -8.42 -31.35 -5.06
C ALA A 269 -8.08 -29.85 -5.14
N GLY A 270 -7.39 -29.31 -4.15
CA GLY A 270 -6.96 -27.91 -4.09
C GLY A 270 -5.87 -27.50 -5.07
N ALA A 271 -5.23 -28.47 -5.73
CA ALA A 271 -4.09 -28.26 -6.62
C ALA A 271 -4.45 -27.71 -8.02
N GLY A 272 -5.74 -27.63 -8.37
CA GLY A 272 -6.19 -27.19 -9.68
C GLY A 272 -6.65 -25.74 -9.69
N ALA A 273 -6.16 -24.95 -10.64
CA ALA A 273 -6.74 -23.65 -10.94
C ALA A 273 -8.24 -23.82 -11.32
N PRO A 274 -9.13 -22.92 -10.86
CA PRO A 274 -10.53 -22.96 -11.22
C PRO A 274 -10.75 -22.63 -12.71
N ALA A 275 -12.00 -22.60 -13.17
CA ALA A 275 -12.30 -22.17 -14.55
C ALA A 275 -11.88 -20.70 -14.77
N ALA A 276 -11.44 -20.37 -15.99
CA ALA A 276 -11.02 -19.02 -16.34
C ALA A 276 -12.15 -17.98 -16.15
N MET A 277 -11.77 -16.76 -15.80
CA MET A 277 -12.71 -15.66 -15.61
C MET A 277 -13.39 -15.26 -16.93
N SER A 278 -14.63 -14.77 -16.82
CA SER A 278 -15.37 -14.17 -17.94
C SER A 278 -16.41 -13.19 -17.42
N GLY A 279 -16.96 -12.35 -18.32
CA GLY A 279 -18.04 -11.43 -17.97
C GLY A 279 -17.59 -10.24 -17.11
N VAL A 280 -16.33 -9.83 -17.26
CA VAL A 280 -15.78 -8.64 -16.60
C VAL A 280 -16.11 -7.40 -17.43
N THR A 281 -16.46 -6.32 -16.75
CA THR A 281 -16.70 -5.00 -17.35
C THR A 281 -15.72 -3.99 -16.79
N PHE A 282 -15.29 -3.07 -17.66
CA PHE A 282 -14.36 -2.00 -17.34
C PHE A 282 -14.97 -0.67 -17.75
N ALA A 283 -15.03 0.29 -16.84
CA ALA A 283 -15.59 1.61 -17.09
C ALA A 283 -14.81 2.68 -16.34
N ALA A 284 -14.70 3.88 -16.92
CA ALA A 284 -14.31 5.07 -16.17
C ALA A 284 -15.54 5.63 -15.46
N ASP A 285 -15.43 5.92 -14.16
CA ASP A 285 -16.50 6.55 -13.38
C ASP A 285 -16.33 8.07 -13.22
N GLY A 286 -15.23 8.62 -13.77
CA GLY A 286 -14.85 10.03 -13.70
C GLY A 286 -13.55 10.24 -12.93
N SER A 287 -13.46 9.77 -11.69
CA SER A 287 -12.26 9.90 -10.83
C SER A 287 -11.47 8.60 -10.68
N ALA A 288 -12.07 7.47 -11.06
CA ALA A 288 -11.51 6.14 -10.98
C ALA A 288 -11.88 5.30 -12.20
N ASN A 289 -11.17 4.19 -12.37
CA ASN A 289 -11.58 3.12 -13.26
C ASN A 289 -12.19 2.00 -12.44
N ARG A 290 -13.41 1.64 -12.78
CA ARG A 290 -14.20 0.61 -12.10
C ARG A 290 -14.17 -0.69 -12.90
N ILE A 291 -13.78 -1.76 -12.22
CA ILE A 291 -13.69 -3.12 -12.73
C ILE A 291 -14.75 -3.96 -12.02
N GLU A 292 -15.70 -4.54 -12.74
CA GLU A 292 -16.81 -5.30 -12.14
C GLU A 292 -16.97 -6.67 -12.79
N TRP A 293 -17.43 -7.66 -12.02
CA TRP A 293 -17.77 -8.99 -12.52
C TRP A 293 -18.90 -9.62 -11.71
N THR A 294 -19.41 -10.74 -12.22
CA THR A 294 -20.38 -11.55 -11.47
C THR A 294 -19.66 -12.61 -10.67
N HIS A 295 -20.01 -12.74 -9.38
CA HIS A 295 -19.49 -13.78 -8.52
C HIS A 295 -19.79 -15.18 -9.06
N ASN A 296 -18.76 -16.02 -9.09
CA ASN A 296 -18.87 -17.45 -9.25
C ASN A 296 -18.61 -18.14 -7.88
N PRO A 297 -19.59 -18.86 -7.31
CA PRO A 297 -19.44 -19.54 -6.02
C PRO A 297 -18.45 -20.70 -6.03
N ASP A 298 -18.01 -21.16 -7.21
CA ASP A 298 -16.99 -22.19 -7.32
C ASP A 298 -15.56 -21.63 -7.17
N PHE A 299 -15.40 -20.30 -7.08
CA PHE A 299 -14.10 -19.63 -6.95
C PHE A 299 -13.85 -19.21 -5.50
N GLY A 300 -12.62 -19.36 -5.03
CA GLY A 300 -12.17 -18.92 -3.70
C GLY A 300 -11.76 -17.45 -3.63
N GLY A 301 -11.63 -16.79 -4.78
CA GLY A 301 -11.33 -15.37 -4.86
C GLY A 301 -10.98 -14.92 -6.27
N TYR A 302 -10.55 -13.67 -6.35
CA TYR A 302 -10.20 -13.00 -7.60
C TYR A 302 -8.95 -12.16 -7.39
N LYS A 303 -8.03 -12.18 -8.35
CA LYS A 303 -6.96 -11.17 -8.44
C LYS A 303 -7.24 -10.22 -9.60
N ILE A 304 -6.91 -8.96 -9.38
CA ILE A 304 -7.12 -7.88 -10.33
C ILE A 304 -5.75 -7.32 -10.67
N TYR A 305 -5.50 -7.15 -11.96
CA TYR A 305 -4.25 -6.65 -12.51
C TYR A 305 -4.51 -5.36 -13.28
N ALA A 306 -3.52 -4.47 -13.28
CA ALA A 306 -3.53 -3.28 -14.10
C ALA A 306 -2.14 -3.05 -14.72
N ASP A 307 -2.10 -2.56 -15.95
CA ASP A 307 -0.85 -2.22 -16.65
C ASP A 307 -1.10 -1.14 -17.73
N THR A 308 -0.05 -0.47 -18.14
CA THR A 308 0.00 0.46 -19.27
C THR A 308 0.08 -0.25 -20.64
N ALA A 309 0.24 -1.58 -20.64
CA ALA A 309 0.29 -2.42 -21.83
C ALA A 309 -0.71 -3.59 -21.74
N PRO A 310 -1.13 -4.20 -22.87
CA PRO A 310 -2.05 -5.33 -22.87
C PRO A 310 -1.62 -6.45 -21.92
N ILE A 311 -2.55 -6.87 -21.06
CA ILE A 311 -2.35 -7.96 -20.11
C ILE A 311 -2.67 -9.27 -20.82
N THR A 312 -1.75 -10.23 -20.74
CA THR A 312 -1.87 -11.54 -21.38
C THR A 312 -1.45 -12.62 -20.41
N LYS A 313 -1.92 -13.86 -20.63
CA LYS A 313 -1.52 -15.00 -19.82
C LYS A 313 0.00 -15.16 -19.78
N GLU A 314 0.68 -15.01 -20.91
CA GLU A 314 2.13 -15.18 -21.01
C GLU A 314 2.89 -14.18 -20.12
N ARG A 315 2.41 -12.93 -20.03
CA ARG A 315 3.02 -11.90 -19.19
C ARG A 315 2.73 -12.10 -17.70
N LEU A 316 1.53 -12.57 -17.36
CA LEU A 316 1.18 -12.94 -15.99
C LEU A 316 2.00 -14.14 -15.50
N ASP A 317 2.08 -15.21 -16.31
CA ASP A 317 2.88 -16.41 -16.00
C ASP A 317 4.39 -16.09 -15.88
N ALA A 318 4.85 -15.02 -16.53
CA ALA A 318 6.23 -14.53 -16.44
C ALA A 318 6.48 -13.60 -15.24
N GLY A 319 5.45 -13.25 -14.47
CA GLY A 319 5.57 -12.35 -13.32
C GLY A 319 5.84 -10.88 -13.69
N GLU A 320 5.55 -10.48 -14.93
CA GLU A 320 5.85 -9.13 -15.42
C GLU A 320 4.88 -8.05 -14.91
N ILE A 321 3.78 -8.45 -14.29
CA ILE A 321 2.66 -7.55 -13.93
C ILE A 321 2.29 -7.80 -12.47
N GLY A 322 2.46 -6.78 -11.64
CA GLY A 322 1.99 -6.80 -10.26
C GLY A 322 0.47 -6.79 -10.16
N ALA A 323 -0.08 -7.49 -9.18
CA ALA A 323 -1.49 -7.40 -8.87
C ALA A 323 -1.83 -6.00 -8.33
N LEU A 324 -2.91 -5.41 -8.83
CA LEU A 324 -3.49 -4.18 -8.30
C LEU A 324 -4.21 -4.44 -6.96
N GLY A 325 -4.80 -5.62 -6.80
CA GLY A 325 -5.50 -6.03 -5.60
C GLY A 325 -6.18 -7.38 -5.75
N SER A 326 -6.87 -7.81 -4.69
CA SER A 326 -7.63 -9.06 -4.66
C SER A 326 -9.00 -8.87 -4.01
N VAL A 327 -9.99 -9.64 -4.44
CA VAL A 327 -11.33 -9.68 -3.85
C VAL A 327 -11.65 -11.10 -3.42
N ALA A 328 -12.05 -11.28 -2.17
CA ALA A 328 -12.40 -12.59 -1.60
C ALA A 328 -13.75 -13.11 -2.13
N PHE A 329 -13.97 -14.42 -2.10
CA PHE A 329 -15.22 -15.02 -2.57
C PHE A 329 -16.46 -14.58 -1.78
N ASN A 330 -16.30 -14.22 -0.51
CA ASN A 330 -17.37 -13.80 0.40
C ASN A 330 -17.53 -12.28 0.46
N ALA A 331 -16.85 -11.53 -0.43
CA ALA A 331 -16.98 -10.09 -0.49
C ALA A 331 -18.45 -9.67 -0.70
N SER A 332 -18.83 -8.57 -0.07
CA SER A 332 -20.16 -7.96 -0.26
C SER A 332 -20.35 -7.42 -1.68
N GLU A 333 -19.26 -7.17 -2.38
CA GLU A 333 -19.21 -6.60 -3.71
C GLU A 333 -18.10 -7.26 -4.55
N PHE A 334 -18.37 -7.45 -5.85
CA PHE A 334 -17.45 -8.06 -6.82
C PHE A 334 -17.03 -7.01 -7.85
N ALA A 335 -16.40 -5.97 -7.32
CA ALA A 335 -15.86 -4.87 -8.07
C ALA A 335 -14.58 -4.36 -7.40
N LEU A 336 -13.77 -3.63 -8.16
CA LEU A 336 -12.62 -2.87 -7.65
C LEU A 336 -12.58 -1.52 -8.34
N ASP A 337 -12.46 -0.45 -7.55
CA ASP A 337 -12.27 0.91 -8.03
C ASP A 337 -10.77 1.27 -7.97
N HIS A 338 -10.17 1.55 -9.13
CA HIS A 338 -8.78 1.97 -9.26
C HIS A 338 -8.71 3.49 -9.40
N ASN A 339 -8.40 4.19 -8.31
CA ASN A 339 -8.01 5.60 -8.33
C ASN A 339 -6.54 5.69 -8.79
N PHE A 340 -6.29 6.41 -9.87
CA PHE A 340 -4.94 6.60 -10.41
C PHE A 340 -4.76 8.01 -10.97
N GLU A 341 -3.54 8.52 -10.84
CA GLU A 341 -3.12 9.82 -11.36
C GLU A 341 -1.79 9.65 -12.07
N VAL A 342 -1.52 10.45 -13.11
CA VAL A 342 -0.23 10.36 -13.79
C VAL A 342 0.86 11.04 -12.95
N PRO A 343 2.03 10.40 -12.76
CA PRO A 343 3.14 11.02 -12.04
C PRO A 343 3.65 12.32 -12.68
N HIS A 344 3.40 12.52 -13.98
CA HIS A 344 3.78 13.72 -14.72
C HIS A 344 2.91 13.94 -15.96
N GLY A 345 2.69 15.21 -16.35
CA GLY A 345 1.82 15.58 -17.47
C GLY A 345 2.26 15.06 -18.85
N SER A 346 3.55 14.77 -19.06
CA SER A 346 4.02 14.10 -20.30
C SER A 346 3.50 12.66 -20.47
N MET A 347 2.96 12.06 -19.41
CA MET A 347 2.43 10.71 -19.44
C MET A 347 0.93 10.67 -19.75
N ALA A 348 0.26 11.84 -19.80
CA ALA A 348 -1.13 11.95 -20.20
C ALA A 348 -1.28 12.15 -21.72
N PRO A 349 -2.34 11.62 -22.35
CA PRO A 349 -3.31 10.66 -21.79
C PRO A 349 -2.69 9.27 -21.62
N LEU A 350 -3.25 8.45 -20.72
CA LEU A 350 -2.76 7.09 -20.45
C LEU A 350 -3.88 6.05 -20.58
N ASP A 351 -3.76 5.17 -21.55
CA ASP A 351 -4.64 3.99 -21.64
C ASP A 351 -4.19 2.96 -20.59
N LEU A 352 -5.14 2.45 -19.82
CA LEU A 352 -4.89 1.43 -18.80
C LEU A 352 -5.59 0.12 -19.18
N TYR A 353 -4.83 -0.97 -19.15
CA TYR A 353 -5.32 -2.32 -19.34
C TYR A 353 -5.56 -2.95 -17.98
N TYR A 354 -6.66 -3.68 -17.88
CA TYR A 354 -7.06 -4.40 -16.68
C TYR A 354 -7.32 -5.86 -17.01
N ALA A 355 -7.13 -6.72 -16.02
CA ALA A 355 -7.53 -8.12 -16.11
C ALA A 355 -7.98 -8.64 -14.75
N VAL A 356 -8.90 -9.60 -14.75
CA VAL A 356 -9.32 -10.31 -13.55
C VAL A 356 -9.07 -11.80 -13.74
N THR A 357 -8.38 -12.42 -12.79
CA THR A 357 -8.16 -13.86 -12.72
C THR A 357 -8.96 -14.46 -11.57
N SER A 358 -9.23 -15.75 -11.67
CA SER A 358 -9.94 -16.52 -10.64
C SER A 358 -8.95 -17.32 -9.82
N GLN A 359 -9.20 -17.42 -8.52
CA GLN A 359 -8.42 -18.26 -7.62
C GLN A 359 -9.28 -19.38 -7.04
N SER A 360 -8.67 -20.53 -6.80
CA SER A 360 -9.29 -21.58 -5.99
C SER A 360 -9.37 -21.12 -4.53
N GLN A 361 -10.10 -21.87 -3.70
CA GLN A 361 -10.12 -21.69 -2.24
C GLN A 361 -8.76 -21.95 -1.57
N PHE A 362 -7.74 -22.32 -2.35
CA PHE A 362 -6.37 -22.56 -1.93
C PHE A 362 -5.39 -21.59 -2.60
N GLY A 363 -5.88 -20.50 -3.21
CA GLY A 363 -5.04 -19.47 -3.82
C GLY A 363 -4.51 -19.79 -5.22
N VAL A 364 -4.63 -21.03 -5.69
CA VAL A 364 -4.18 -21.45 -7.03
C VAL A 364 -4.93 -20.69 -8.11
N GLU A 365 -4.17 -19.95 -8.92
CA GLU A 365 -4.70 -18.97 -9.86
C GLU A 365 -4.89 -19.55 -11.26
N ASN A 366 -5.97 -19.14 -11.93
CA ASN A 366 -6.10 -19.29 -13.38
C ASN A 366 -5.80 -17.96 -14.09
N THR A 367 -4.61 -17.87 -14.67
CA THR A 367 -4.10 -16.69 -15.38
C THR A 367 -4.61 -16.54 -16.81
N ASP A 368 -5.52 -17.40 -17.30
CA ASP A 368 -6.17 -17.21 -18.60
C ASP A 368 -7.13 -16.02 -18.56
N VAL A 369 -6.64 -14.87 -19.02
CA VAL A 369 -7.37 -13.59 -19.08
C VAL A 369 -7.99 -13.29 -20.44
N SER A 370 -8.04 -14.27 -21.35
CA SER A 370 -8.52 -14.07 -22.72
C SER A 370 -9.97 -13.59 -22.83
N ALA A 371 -10.79 -13.83 -21.80
CA ALA A 371 -12.18 -13.40 -21.69
C ALA A 371 -12.45 -12.42 -20.53
N SER A 372 -11.40 -11.98 -19.82
CA SER A 372 -11.49 -11.17 -18.60
C SER A 372 -10.49 -10.03 -18.55
N SER A 373 -9.97 -9.61 -19.71
CA SER A 373 -9.12 -8.43 -19.86
C SER A 373 -9.76 -7.38 -20.76
N GLY A 374 -9.41 -6.11 -20.55
CA GLY A 374 -9.92 -4.98 -21.31
C GLY A 374 -9.08 -3.73 -21.11
N MET A 375 -9.38 -2.69 -21.90
CA MET A 375 -8.70 -1.40 -21.86
C MET A 375 -9.70 -0.30 -21.51
N VAL A 376 -9.30 0.60 -20.61
CA VAL A 376 -10.00 1.84 -20.33
C VAL A 376 -9.14 2.99 -20.81
N ALA A 377 -9.70 3.82 -21.69
CA ALA A 377 -9.01 5.01 -22.18
C ALA A 377 -9.19 6.16 -21.21
N ASN A 378 -8.09 6.75 -20.72
CA ASN A 378 -8.12 7.86 -19.77
C ASN A 378 -7.59 9.13 -20.42
N GLY A 379 -8.51 9.92 -20.99
CA GLY A 379 -8.20 11.17 -21.68
C GLY A 379 -7.90 12.36 -20.75
N GLU A 380 -8.42 12.33 -19.52
CA GLU A 380 -8.34 13.43 -18.56
C GLU A 380 -7.91 12.89 -17.19
N LEU A 381 -6.65 12.47 -17.07
CA LEU A 381 -6.07 12.08 -15.78
C LEU A 381 -5.54 13.30 -15.05
N ALA A 382 -5.79 13.35 -13.74
CA ALA A 382 -5.14 14.33 -12.88
C ALA A 382 -3.62 14.09 -12.87
N VAL A 383 -2.86 15.18 -12.89
CA VAL A 383 -1.40 15.17 -12.81
C VAL A 383 -1.01 15.32 -11.34
N GLN A 384 -0.18 14.42 -10.85
CA GLN A 384 0.38 14.53 -9.51
C GLN A 384 1.36 15.69 -9.39
N ALA A 385 1.51 16.18 -8.16
CA ALA A 385 2.69 16.95 -7.81
C ALA A 385 3.95 16.12 -8.11
N PHE A 386 5.00 16.78 -8.56
CA PHE A 386 6.25 16.14 -8.95
C PHE A 386 7.44 16.92 -8.39
N ILE A 387 8.55 16.22 -8.22
CA ILE A 387 9.80 16.79 -7.71
C ILE A 387 10.53 17.44 -8.89
N MET A 388 10.76 18.75 -8.80
CA MET A 388 11.33 19.51 -9.92
C MET A 388 12.78 19.93 -9.69
N GLU A 389 13.54 20.00 -10.78
CA GLU A 389 14.87 20.60 -10.74
C GLU A 389 14.77 22.13 -10.57
N LEU A 390 15.40 22.65 -9.53
CA LEU A 390 15.57 24.08 -9.27
C LEU A 390 16.85 24.57 -9.93
N ASP A 391 16.80 25.76 -10.53
CA ASP A 391 17.99 26.41 -11.03
C ASP A 391 18.92 26.88 -9.88
N ASN A 392 20.15 27.26 -10.23
CA ASN A 392 21.15 27.62 -9.23
C ASN A 392 20.80 28.90 -8.47
N ASP A 393 20.07 29.83 -9.09
CA ASP A 393 19.68 31.09 -8.45
C ASP A 393 18.59 30.83 -7.39
N ALA A 394 17.63 29.96 -7.70
CA ALA A 394 16.62 29.46 -6.78
C ALA A 394 17.26 28.72 -5.58
N ALA A 395 18.17 27.78 -5.85
CA ALA A 395 18.90 27.06 -4.81
C ALA A 395 19.73 28.01 -3.90
N ASP A 396 20.38 29.03 -4.48
CA ASP A 396 21.10 30.04 -3.72
C ASP A 396 20.19 30.90 -2.84
N ALA A 397 18.98 31.22 -3.31
CA ALA A 397 17.96 31.91 -2.52
C ALA A 397 17.51 31.07 -1.31
N ILE A 398 17.24 29.78 -1.51
CA ILE A 398 16.91 28.84 -0.42
C ILE A 398 18.02 28.78 0.62
N PHE A 399 19.27 28.66 0.18
CA PHE A 399 20.42 28.64 1.08
C PHE A 399 20.58 29.95 1.89
N ALA A 400 20.31 31.10 1.26
CA ALA A 400 20.34 32.39 1.94
C ALA A 400 19.24 32.52 3.00
N ASN A 401 18.03 32.03 2.72
CA ASN A 401 16.92 31.98 3.67
C ASN A 401 17.28 31.12 4.89
N LEU A 402 17.77 29.90 4.66
CA LEU A 402 18.25 29.00 5.73
C LEU A 402 19.33 29.67 6.59
N SER A 403 20.32 30.29 5.95
CA SER A 403 21.43 30.96 6.65
C SER A 403 20.99 32.18 7.48
N SER A 404 19.83 32.75 7.16
CA SER A 404 19.27 33.92 7.84
C SER A 404 18.10 33.58 8.78
N GLY A 405 17.71 32.31 8.88
CA GLY A 405 16.58 31.87 9.68
C GLY A 405 15.22 32.26 9.11
N VAL A 406 15.14 32.52 7.80
CA VAL A 406 13.90 32.87 7.11
C VAL A 406 13.25 31.60 6.56
N VAL A 407 11.96 31.42 6.83
CA VAL A 407 11.15 30.33 6.26
C VAL A 407 10.29 30.89 5.13
N ALA A 408 10.71 30.67 3.88
CA ALA A 408 10.01 31.19 2.71
C ALA A 408 10.11 30.22 1.51
N ALA A 409 9.05 30.22 0.71
CA ALA A 409 8.92 29.42 -0.51
C ALA A 409 9.52 30.08 -1.76
N ASP A 410 10.15 31.27 -1.65
CA ASP A 410 10.52 32.11 -2.81
C ASP A 410 11.62 31.51 -3.71
N GLY A 411 12.29 30.45 -3.26
CA GLY A 411 13.13 29.61 -4.11
C GLY A 411 12.38 28.61 -4.99
N PHE A 412 11.10 28.34 -4.71
CA PHE A 412 10.27 27.51 -5.57
C PHE A 412 9.55 28.38 -6.60
N PRO A 413 9.56 27.99 -7.89
CA PRO A 413 8.88 28.77 -8.92
C PRO A 413 7.35 28.69 -8.75
N ALA A 414 6.62 29.69 -9.23
CA ALA A 414 5.16 29.73 -9.14
C ALA A 414 4.44 28.57 -9.86
N SER A 415 5.15 27.85 -10.74
CA SER A 415 4.65 26.64 -11.40
C SER A 415 4.79 25.36 -10.56
N ALA A 416 5.49 25.42 -9.42
CA ALA A 416 5.65 24.27 -8.53
C ALA A 416 4.33 23.99 -7.81
N VAL A 417 3.70 22.87 -8.16
CA VAL A 417 2.48 22.38 -7.52
C VAL A 417 2.88 21.62 -6.25
N PRO A 418 2.35 21.98 -5.06
CA PRO A 418 2.66 21.24 -3.84
C PRO A 418 2.02 19.85 -3.83
N PHE A 419 2.66 18.92 -3.13
CA PHE A 419 2.01 17.72 -2.61
C PHE A 419 1.06 18.15 -1.49
N GLY A 420 -0.24 18.05 -1.73
CA GLY A 420 -1.26 18.38 -0.74
C GLY A 420 -1.68 17.16 0.06
N LEU A 421 -1.33 17.15 1.34
CA LEU A 421 -1.76 16.16 2.33
C LEU A 421 -3.01 16.68 3.04
N ASN A 422 -4.17 16.14 2.67
CA ASN A 422 -5.47 16.48 3.22
C ASN A 422 -6.43 15.28 3.08
N LEU A 423 -7.65 15.38 3.60
CA LEU A 423 -8.60 14.26 3.61
C LEU A 423 -8.95 13.67 2.23
N SER A 424 -8.74 14.40 1.13
CA SER A 424 -8.93 13.87 -0.22
C SER A 424 -7.75 13.03 -0.73
N HIS A 425 -6.59 13.14 -0.09
CA HIS A 425 -5.34 12.49 -0.46
C HIS A 425 -4.57 12.02 0.79
N ALA A 426 -5.30 11.49 1.78
CA ALA A 426 -4.74 10.98 3.02
C ALA A 426 -5.24 9.58 3.35
N LYS A 427 -4.35 8.75 3.89
CA LYS A 427 -4.65 7.48 4.56
C LYS A 427 -4.16 7.53 6.00
N ALA A 428 -4.91 6.87 6.89
CA ALA A 428 -4.50 6.72 8.29
C ALA A 428 -3.32 5.74 8.38
N GLY A 429 -2.18 6.21 8.87
CA GLY A 429 -1.08 5.36 9.31
C GLY A 429 -1.34 4.81 10.70
N ASP A 430 -1.62 5.72 11.64
CA ASP A 430 -2.00 5.46 13.02
C ASP A 430 -3.14 6.43 13.39
N GLY A 431 -4.03 6.01 14.29
CA GLY A 431 -5.20 6.80 14.67
C GLY A 431 -6.24 6.98 13.55
N PRO A 432 -7.46 7.42 13.88
CA PRO A 432 -8.44 7.81 12.86
C PRO A 432 -8.02 9.14 12.22
N LEU A 433 -8.17 9.28 10.89
CA LEU A 433 -7.96 10.59 10.26
C LEU A 433 -8.89 11.64 10.90
N PRO A 434 -8.40 12.88 11.04
CA PRO A 434 -9.18 13.94 11.65
C PRO A 434 -10.44 14.25 10.82
N PRO A 435 -11.50 14.76 11.46
CA PRO A 435 -12.78 15.02 10.79
C PRO A 435 -12.73 16.20 9.82
N ASP A 436 -11.72 17.07 9.93
CA ASP A 436 -11.47 18.19 9.02
C ASP A 436 -9.96 18.43 8.79
N ASP A 437 -9.64 19.32 7.86
CA ASP A 437 -8.27 19.68 7.46
C ASP A 437 -7.66 20.81 8.32
N ALA A 438 -8.40 21.28 9.33
CA ALA A 438 -7.94 22.29 10.26
C ALA A 438 -7.22 21.69 11.48
N ASP A 439 -7.45 20.39 11.71
CA ASP A 439 -6.74 19.57 12.68
C ASP A 439 -5.29 19.32 12.21
N ALA A 440 -5.11 18.56 11.12
CA ALA A 440 -3.81 18.33 10.50
C ALA A 440 -3.92 18.33 8.97
N SER A 441 -3.11 19.16 8.30
CA SER A 441 -2.91 19.12 6.85
C SER A 441 -1.58 19.77 6.45
N ALA A 442 -1.08 19.47 5.25
CA ALA A 442 0.15 20.08 4.76
C ALA A 442 0.16 20.31 3.25
N ASP A 443 0.70 21.47 2.83
CA ASP A 443 1.15 21.70 1.46
C ASP A 443 2.68 21.63 1.42
N VAL A 444 3.23 20.82 0.52
CA VAL A 444 4.64 20.45 0.53
C VAL A 444 5.25 20.66 -0.85
N TRP A 445 6.33 21.43 -0.92
CA TRP A 445 7.13 21.61 -2.13
C TRP A 445 8.44 20.87 -1.97
N VAL A 446 8.76 20.04 -2.97
CA VAL A 446 10.01 19.28 -3.01
C VAL A 446 10.72 19.57 -4.32
N GLY A 447 12.00 19.91 -4.21
CA GLY A 447 12.83 20.25 -5.35
C GLY A 447 14.25 19.74 -5.16
N PHE A 448 15.04 19.74 -6.23
CA PHE A 448 16.43 19.32 -6.18
C PHE A 448 17.31 20.20 -7.05
N ASN A 449 18.61 20.27 -6.76
CA ASN A 449 19.58 20.91 -7.64
C ASN A 449 20.76 19.97 -7.90
N ARG A 450 21.04 19.70 -9.19
CA ARG A 450 22.10 18.76 -9.61
C ARG A 450 23.51 19.28 -9.43
N GLU A 451 23.71 20.60 -9.55
CA GLU A 451 25.04 21.20 -9.42
C GLU A 451 25.51 21.18 -7.97
N PHE A 452 24.59 21.35 -7.02
CA PHE A 452 24.89 21.38 -5.59
C PHE A 452 24.69 20.05 -4.87
N GLU A 453 24.05 19.07 -5.53
CA GLU A 453 23.76 17.76 -4.97
C GLU A 453 22.85 17.79 -3.73
N GLU A 454 21.84 18.66 -3.78
CA GLU A 454 20.95 19.01 -2.67
C GLU A 454 19.46 18.82 -3.02
N ILE A 455 18.70 18.25 -2.08
CA ILE A 455 17.23 18.26 -2.05
C ILE A 455 16.76 19.39 -1.14
N TYR A 456 15.66 20.03 -1.52
CA TYR A 456 15.03 21.10 -0.77
C TYR A 456 13.57 20.73 -0.50
N VAL A 457 13.12 21.00 0.72
CA VAL A 457 11.74 20.81 1.14
C VAL A 457 11.25 22.10 1.79
N TYR A 458 10.13 22.62 1.31
CA TYR A 458 9.36 23.64 1.99
C TYR A 458 7.97 23.08 2.30
N ALA A 459 7.49 23.26 3.52
CA ALA A 459 6.14 22.84 3.88
C ALA A 459 5.42 23.90 4.69
N GLU A 460 4.13 24.06 4.41
CA GLU A 460 3.17 24.77 5.25
C GLU A 460 2.25 23.73 5.87
N VAL A 461 2.31 23.57 7.19
CA VAL A 461 1.55 22.61 7.97
C VAL A 461 0.50 23.36 8.78
N LYS A 462 -0.75 22.95 8.64
CA LYS A 462 -1.82 23.34 9.55
C LYS A 462 -1.94 22.28 10.63
N ASP A 463 -1.97 22.77 11.85
CA ASP A 463 -1.88 21.98 13.07
C ASP A 463 -2.43 22.87 14.20
N ASP A 464 -3.49 22.40 14.87
CA ASP A 464 -4.11 23.16 15.95
C ASP A 464 -3.33 23.08 17.28
N PHE A 465 -2.41 22.11 17.40
CA PHE A 465 -1.59 21.85 18.57
C PHE A 465 -0.19 21.34 18.24
N LEU A 466 0.78 22.25 18.31
CA LEU A 466 2.19 21.92 18.10
C LEU A 466 2.89 21.32 19.35
N ALA A 467 2.92 20.00 19.44
CA ALA A 467 3.77 19.15 20.27
C ALA A 467 5.22 18.99 19.74
N ARG A 468 6.16 19.70 20.36
CA ARG A 468 7.60 19.58 20.07
C ARG A 468 8.28 18.50 20.90
N HIS A 469 9.12 17.68 20.26
CA HIS A 469 9.93 16.68 20.96
C HIS A 469 10.92 17.35 21.95
N PRO A 470 11.01 16.89 23.22
CA PRO A 470 11.78 17.56 24.28
C PRO A 470 13.31 17.35 24.21
N GLY A 471 13.78 16.45 23.34
CA GLY A 471 15.19 16.10 23.17
C GLY A 471 16.05 17.11 22.41
N THR A 472 17.25 16.66 22.03
CA THR A 472 18.28 17.43 21.28
C THR A 472 18.68 16.70 20.01
N SER A 473 19.26 17.42 19.04
CA SER A 473 19.75 16.92 17.74
C SER A 473 20.73 15.75 17.81
N THR A 474 21.41 15.55 18.95
CA THR A 474 22.41 14.48 19.12
C THR A 474 21.86 13.06 19.30
N CYS A 475 20.54 12.88 19.29
CA CYS A 475 19.93 11.59 19.58
C CYS A 475 19.55 10.86 18.29
N ASN A 476 20.26 9.76 18.04
CA ASN A 476 19.97 8.81 16.97
C ASN A 476 18.86 7.86 17.46
N GLY A 477 17.70 7.84 16.79
CA GLY A 477 16.54 7.06 17.24
C GLY A 477 15.65 7.75 18.28
N CYS A 478 15.64 9.08 18.38
CA CYS A 478 14.63 9.75 19.19
C CYS A 478 13.24 9.42 18.65
N GLU A 479 12.29 9.17 19.56
CA GLU A 479 10.85 8.95 19.30
C GLU A 479 10.15 10.22 18.78
N THR A 480 10.83 10.99 17.93
CA THR A 480 10.35 12.20 17.23
C THR A 480 9.19 11.90 16.30
N TRP A 481 9.02 10.65 15.87
CA TRP A 481 7.80 10.19 15.21
C TRP A 481 6.57 10.31 16.11
N GLY A 482 6.75 10.32 17.43
CA GLY A 482 5.70 10.48 18.41
C GLY A 482 5.27 11.93 18.66
N TYR A 483 5.74 12.87 17.84
CA TYR A 483 5.55 14.31 17.97
C TYR A 483 5.34 14.91 16.57
N ASP A 484 4.94 16.18 16.51
CA ASP A 484 4.76 16.85 15.23
C ASP A 484 6.04 16.88 14.44
N SER A 485 5.96 16.16 13.33
CA SER A 485 7.08 15.91 12.45
C SER A 485 6.56 15.45 11.12
N MET A 486 7.41 15.63 10.12
CA MET A 486 7.09 15.27 8.76
C MET A 486 8.07 14.22 8.26
N GLU A 487 7.54 13.19 7.63
CA GLU A 487 8.28 12.05 7.16
C GLU A 487 8.17 11.89 5.64
N PHE A 488 9.22 11.34 5.04
CA PHE A 488 9.33 11.14 3.60
C PHE A 488 9.89 9.75 3.32
N GLY A 489 9.21 8.99 2.46
CA GLY A 489 9.79 7.81 1.83
C GLY A 489 10.52 8.23 0.55
N TRP A 490 11.75 7.75 0.33
CA TRP A 490 12.57 8.09 -0.82
C TRP A 490 13.29 6.87 -1.39
N GLY A 491 12.87 6.41 -2.57
CA GLY A 491 13.60 5.42 -3.37
C GLY A 491 14.60 6.08 -4.32
N SER A 492 15.81 5.55 -4.39
CA SER A 492 16.91 6.13 -5.20
C SER A 492 16.94 5.68 -6.67
N TYR A 493 16.03 4.80 -7.07
CA TYR A 493 15.98 4.11 -8.37
C TYR A 493 14.74 4.50 -9.19
N ASP A 494 14.75 4.16 -10.48
CA ASP A 494 13.56 4.30 -11.32
C ASP A 494 12.72 3.01 -11.22
N VAL A 495 11.44 3.11 -10.86
CA VAL A 495 10.57 1.93 -10.69
C VAL A 495 10.41 1.11 -11.98
N ARG A 496 10.71 1.69 -13.15
CA ARG A 496 10.63 0.98 -14.44
C ARG A 496 11.86 0.11 -14.73
N ASP A 497 12.95 0.34 -14.03
CA ASP A 497 14.24 -0.32 -14.26
C ASP A 497 14.52 -1.45 -13.25
N VAL A 498 13.57 -1.74 -12.36
CA VAL A 498 13.67 -2.75 -11.30
C VAL A 498 12.70 -3.90 -11.56
N ASP A 499 13.17 -5.13 -11.33
CA ASP A 499 12.34 -6.34 -11.47
C ASP A 499 11.13 -6.29 -10.51
N GLY A 500 9.92 -6.39 -11.08
CA GLY A 500 8.66 -6.27 -10.33
C GLY A 500 8.18 -4.84 -10.07
N GLY A 501 8.99 -3.83 -10.39
CA GLY A 501 8.60 -2.42 -10.30
C GLY A 501 7.74 -1.99 -11.49
N SER A 502 6.83 -1.03 -11.27
CA SER A 502 6.03 -0.45 -12.35
C SER A 502 5.46 0.92 -11.99
N ILE A 503 4.92 1.64 -12.97
CA ILE A 503 4.26 2.94 -12.75
C ILE A 503 3.07 2.80 -11.80
N LEU A 504 2.28 1.74 -11.95
CA LEU A 504 1.04 1.52 -11.19
C LEU A 504 1.32 0.84 -9.84
N GLY A 505 2.19 -0.16 -9.82
CA GLY A 505 2.57 -0.91 -8.61
C GLY A 505 3.57 -0.15 -7.72
N GLY A 506 4.40 0.72 -8.30
CA GLY A 506 5.46 1.43 -7.59
C GLY A 506 6.66 0.52 -7.32
N SER A 507 7.22 0.65 -6.12
CA SER A 507 8.34 -0.18 -5.67
C SER A 507 7.91 -1.65 -5.50
N PRO A 508 8.76 -2.63 -5.88
CA PRO A 508 8.56 -4.03 -5.54
C PRO A 508 9.01 -4.39 -4.12
N HIS A 509 9.65 -3.46 -3.39
CA HIS A 509 10.30 -3.77 -2.13
C HIS A 509 9.32 -3.78 -0.95
N GLN A 510 9.25 -4.92 -0.25
CA GLN A 510 8.44 -5.11 0.96
C GLN A 510 9.14 -4.68 2.25
N ASP A 511 10.45 -4.48 2.17
CA ASP A 511 11.32 -3.88 3.20
C ASP A 511 12.29 -2.94 2.47
N TYR A 512 13.02 -2.08 3.17
CA TYR A 512 13.94 -1.18 2.46
C TYR A 512 15.01 -1.92 1.64
N GLY A 513 15.05 -1.62 0.34
CA GLY A 513 16.13 -2.02 -0.56
C GLY A 513 17.46 -1.34 -0.19
N ARG A 514 18.57 -1.98 -0.55
CA ARG A 514 19.96 -1.50 -0.33
C ARG A 514 20.79 -1.70 -1.60
N GLY A 515 21.93 -1.04 -1.68
CA GLY A 515 22.78 -1.08 -2.87
C GLY A 515 22.29 -0.12 -3.95
N ASP A 516 22.15 -0.61 -5.18
CA ASP A 516 21.78 0.21 -6.34
C ASP A 516 20.31 0.66 -6.31
N GLU A 517 19.46 -0.03 -5.54
CA GLU A 517 18.01 0.21 -5.42
C GLU A 517 17.66 0.57 -3.97
N SER A 518 18.39 1.53 -3.39
CA SER A 518 18.24 1.87 -1.97
C SER A 518 16.98 2.69 -1.66
N ASP A 519 16.31 2.36 -0.56
CA ASP A 519 15.16 3.08 0.00
C ASP A 519 15.47 3.69 1.37
N HIS A 520 14.97 4.90 1.60
CA HIS A 520 15.24 5.70 2.80
C HIS A 520 13.96 6.30 3.37
N GLN A 521 13.86 6.35 4.70
CA GLN A 521 12.90 7.19 5.39
C GLN A 521 13.61 8.42 5.93
N ILE A 522 13.11 9.61 5.62
CA ILE A 522 13.63 10.86 6.12
C ILE A 522 12.59 11.44 7.08
N ARG A 523 13.03 11.95 8.24
CA ARG A 523 12.17 12.64 9.20
C ARG A 523 12.70 14.05 9.49
N ILE A 524 11.82 15.03 9.43
CA ILE A 524 12.08 16.43 9.76
C ILE A 524 11.25 16.78 11.00
N ALA A 525 11.92 17.14 12.09
CA ALA A 525 11.28 17.39 13.38
C ALA A 525 11.73 18.72 14.01
N TRP A 526 10.80 19.39 14.70
CA TRP A 526 11.09 20.60 15.46
C TRP A 526 11.31 20.26 16.94
N LEU A 527 12.52 20.51 17.45
CA LEU A 527 12.86 20.20 18.83
C LEU A 527 12.55 21.36 19.78
N ALA A 528 12.10 21.06 20.99
CA ALA A 528 11.69 22.04 22.00
C ALA A 528 12.86 22.93 22.52
N THR A 529 14.11 22.48 22.32
CA THR A 529 15.32 23.24 22.70
C THR A 529 15.61 24.43 21.78
N GLY A 530 14.80 24.62 20.73
CA GLY A 530 15.05 25.59 19.66
C GLY A 530 16.01 25.06 18.59
N GLU A 531 16.43 23.81 18.70
CA GLU A 531 17.13 23.07 17.64
C GLU A 531 16.11 22.52 16.62
N SER A 532 16.58 22.27 15.41
CA SER A 532 15.87 21.52 14.38
C SER A 532 16.67 20.27 14.05
N SER A 533 16.01 19.22 13.58
CA SER A 533 16.72 18.00 13.19
C SER A 533 16.10 17.35 11.97
N THR A 534 16.98 16.79 11.16
CA THR A 534 16.64 16.07 9.93
C THR A 534 17.40 14.76 9.95
N PHE A 535 16.65 13.67 10.04
CA PHE A 535 17.18 12.33 10.20
C PHE A 535 16.93 11.52 8.95
N VAL A 536 17.87 10.64 8.62
CA VAL A 536 17.62 9.51 7.73
C VAL A 536 17.61 8.25 8.59
N SER A 537 16.48 7.56 8.54
CA SER A 537 16.22 6.32 9.25
C SER A 537 16.15 5.17 8.25
N SER A 538 16.61 4.02 8.71
CA SER A 538 16.54 2.77 7.99
C SER A 538 16.39 1.68 9.06
N ILE A 539 15.55 0.66 8.86
CA ILE A 539 15.33 -0.39 9.88
C ILE A 539 16.61 -1.21 10.13
N THR A 540 17.59 -1.11 9.22
CA THR A 540 18.72 -2.05 9.19
C THR A 540 19.74 -1.86 10.31
N GLY A 541 19.69 -0.77 11.09
CA GLY A 541 20.68 -0.47 12.13
C GLY A 541 22.08 -0.23 11.55
N ALA A 542 22.16 0.18 10.28
CA ALA A 542 23.38 0.39 9.53
C ALA A 542 24.22 1.54 10.10
N GLU A 543 25.54 1.40 9.99
CA GLU A 543 26.47 2.45 10.40
C GLU A 543 26.28 3.67 9.48
N GLY A 544 25.85 4.80 10.07
CA GLY A 544 25.55 6.03 9.33
C GLY A 544 24.08 6.45 9.36
N GLU A 545 23.17 5.60 9.86
CA GLU A 545 21.79 6.00 10.19
C GLU A 545 21.81 7.11 11.27
N GLY A 546 20.95 8.12 11.12
CA GLY A 546 20.86 9.24 12.05
C GLY A 546 20.78 10.61 11.38
N GLU A 547 21.30 11.65 12.04
CA GLU A 547 21.24 13.03 11.56
C GLU A 547 21.97 13.19 10.20
N ILE A 548 21.28 13.78 9.23
CA ILE A 548 21.80 13.99 7.87
C ILE A 548 22.92 15.05 7.93
N THR A 549 24.16 14.60 7.75
CA THR A 549 25.31 15.51 7.80
C THR A 549 25.22 16.56 6.68
N GLY A 550 25.33 17.83 7.08
CA GLY A 550 25.29 18.97 6.16
C GLY A 550 23.88 19.42 5.78
N SER A 551 22.83 18.85 6.40
CA SER A 551 21.50 19.42 6.31
C SER A 551 21.38 20.75 7.06
N GLY A 552 20.32 21.48 6.76
CA GLY A 552 19.90 22.64 7.55
C GLY A 552 18.40 22.82 7.46
N THR A 553 17.75 23.00 8.60
CA THR A 553 16.30 23.19 8.69
C THR A 553 15.97 24.37 9.56
N VAL A 554 15.05 25.22 9.11
CA VAL A 554 14.53 26.36 9.89
C VAL A 554 13.01 26.26 9.96
N PHE A 555 12.45 26.58 11.12
CA PHE A 555 11.02 26.49 11.43
C PHE A 555 10.46 27.86 11.82
N GLU A 556 9.18 28.06 11.55
CA GLU A 556 8.41 29.23 11.97
C GLU A 556 7.00 28.78 12.36
N GLU A 557 6.55 29.20 13.54
CA GLU A 557 5.18 28.98 14.01
C GLU A 557 4.24 29.97 13.30
N THR A 558 3.11 29.48 12.78
CA THR A 558 2.08 30.30 12.14
C THR A 558 0.90 30.51 13.09
N ALA A 559 -0.18 31.13 12.61
CA ALA A 559 -1.37 31.33 13.46
C ALA A 559 -2.18 30.05 13.68
N ASP A 560 -1.96 29.06 12.83
CA ASP A 560 -2.76 27.86 12.61
C ASP A 560 -1.89 26.61 12.36
N GLY A 561 -0.64 26.62 12.83
CA GLY A 561 0.30 25.52 12.68
C GLY A 561 1.75 25.98 12.61
N TYR A 562 2.50 25.45 11.64
CA TYR A 562 3.91 25.79 11.44
C TYR A 562 4.33 25.64 9.98
N ARG A 563 5.47 26.22 9.64
CA ARG A 563 6.12 26.00 8.36
C ARG A 563 7.60 25.77 8.53
N PHE A 564 8.21 25.06 7.59
CA PHE A 564 9.65 24.84 7.60
C PHE A 564 10.26 24.89 6.21
N LEU A 565 11.56 25.18 6.20
CA LEU A 565 12.41 25.08 5.02
C LEU A 565 13.59 24.20 5.39
N SER A 566 13.85 23.17 4.59
CA SER A 566 14.94 22.21 4.79
C SER A 566 15.77 22.04 3.53
N LEU A 567 17.07 21.84 3.71
CA LEU A 567 18.05 21.46 2.70
C LEU A 567 18.78 20.21 3.16
N MET A 568 18.93 19.24 2.27
CA MET A 568 19.56 17.95 2.54
C MET A 568 20.49 17.55 1.40
N PRO A 569 21.80 17.29 1.65
CA PRO A 569 22.68 16.69 0.65
C PRO A 569 22.31 15.22 0.44
N TRP A 570 21.96 14.81 -0.78
CA TRP A 570 21.53 13.42 -1.02
C TRP A 570 22.66 12.40 -0.94
N ASN A 571 23.92 12.83 -1.02
CA ASN A 571 25.06 11.95 -0.76
C ASN A 571 25.14 11.48 0.70
N SER A 572 24.40 12.12 1.60
CA SER A 572 24.24 11.67 2.98
C SER A 572 23.23 10.53 3.12
N PHE A 573 22.57 10.11 2.04
CA PHE A 573 21.65 8.96 1.99
C PHE A 573 22.38 7.67 1.58
N VAL A 574 23.69 7.60 1.82
CA VAL A 574 24.52 6.44 1.47
C VAL A 574 25.15 5.92 2.75
N PHE A 575 24.78 4.70 3.16
CA PHE A 575 25.34 4.08 4.36
C PHE A 575 26.59 3.25 4.00
N PRO A 576 27.77 3.53 4.60
CA PRO A 576 29.01 2.84 4.27
C PRO A 576 28.96 1.31 4.42
N SER A 577 28.10 0.78 5.31
CA SER A 577 27.99 -0.65 5.57
C SER A 577 27.07 -1.41 4.60
N THR A 578 26.23 -0.72 3.83
CA THR A 578 25.20 -1.33 2.96
C THR A 578 25.56 -1.30 1.48
N GLY A 579 26.53 -0.46 1.09
CA GLY A 579 26.97 -0.35 -0.31
C GLY A 579 26.01 0.45 -1.18
N ASP A 580 25.17 1.30 -0.59
CA ASP A 580 24.16 2.08 -1.31
C ASP A 580 24.79 2.98 -2.39
N ALA A 581 24.15 3.02 -3.56
CA ALA A 581 24.51 3.97 -4.61
C ALA A 581 23.92 5.35 -4.27
N PRO A 582 24.67 6.45 -4.51
CA PRO A 582 24.11 7.79 -4.36
C PRO A 582 22.97 8.00 -5.35
N PHE A 583 21.97 8.78 -4.95
CA PHE A 583 20.88 9.17 -5.84
C PHE A 583 21.41 9.84 -7.11
N VAL A 584 21.03 9.30 -8.27
CA VAL A 584 21.33 9.89 -9.57
C VAL A 584 20.04 10.52 -10.12
N PRO A 585 19.96 11.87 -10.19
CA PRO A 585 18.81 12.57 -10.77
C PRO A 585 18.76 12.41 -12.30
N PRO A 586 17.58 12.61 -12.93
CA PRO A 586 17.44 12.55 -14.38
C PRO A 586 18.25 13.63 -15.11
N ALA A 587 18.47 13.44 -16.42
CA ALA A 587 18.99 14.50 -17.28
C ALA A 587 17.97 15.64 -17.45
N ALA A 588 18.40 16.78 -18.01
CA ALA A 588 17.58 17.99 -17.99
C ALA A 588 16.25 17.83 -18.73
N ALA A 589 16.24 17.03 -19.80
CA ALA A 589 15.05 16.78 -20.62
C ALA A 589 14.28 15.52 -20.20
N ASP A 590 14.75 14.81 -19.16
CA ASP A 590 14.26 13.48 -18.81
C ASP A 590 13.43 13.52 -17.51
N VAL A 591 12.66 12.45 -17.32
CA VAL A 591 11.87 12.19 -16.12
C VAL A 591 12.25 10.82 -15.57
N LYS A 592 12.57 10.78 -14.27
CA LYS A 592 12.77 9.55 -13.49
C LYS A 592 11.54 9.32 -12.61
N LEU A 593 11.05 8.09 -12.51
CA LEU A 593 9.88 7.76 -11.70
C LEU A 593 10.34 7.00 -10.45
N ILE A 594 10.22 7.61 -9.28
CA ILE A 594 10.77 7.03 -8.04
C ILE A 594 9.64 6.62 -7.08
N PRO A 595 9.87 5.61 -6.23
CA PRO A 595 9.05 5.42 -5.03
C PRO A 595 9.19 6.62 -4.11
N PHE A 596 8.07 7.22 -3.73
CA PHE A 596 8.05 8.39 -2.87
C PHE A 596 6.76 8.44 -2.06
N ASN A 597 6.87 8.91 -0.82
CA ASN A 597 5.70 9.14 0.02
C ASN A 597 5.96 10.27 1.01
N ILE A 598 4.89 10.86 1.54
CA ILE A 598 4.93 11.89 2.59
C ILE A 598 4.02 11.44 3.72
N ALA A 599 4.40 11.70 4.97
CA ALA A 599 3.48 11.62 6.09
C ALA A 599 3.66 12.79 7.06
N LEU A 600 2.56 13.15 7.73
CA LEU A 600 2.51 14.08 8.84
C LEU A 600 2.17 13.29 10.10
N ASN A 601 3.06 13.34 11.09
CA ASN A 601 2.74 12.93 12.44
C ASN A 601 2.09 14.13 13.12
N ASP A 602 0.93 13.91 13.72
CA ASP A 602 0.15 14.89 14.47
C ASP A 602 0.12 14.47 15.94
N GLY A 603 0.41 15.41 16.84
CA GLY A 603 0.76 15.16 18.23
C GLY A 603 -0.20 15.79 19.23
N ASP A 604 -1.49 15.50 19.17
CA ASP A 604 -2.49 16.11 20.08
C ASP A 604 -2.60 15.41 21.46
N GLY A 605 -2.03 14.21 21.56
CA GLY A 605 -2.27 13.24 22.61
C GLY A 605 -1.60 13.55 23.94
N ASP A 606 -1.98 12.82 24.99
CA ASP A 606 -1.39 12.97 26.31
C ASP A 606 -0.17 12.06 26.56
N GLY A 607 0.83 12.58 27.27
CA GLY A 607 1.95 11.77 27.78
C GLY A 607 3.31 12.02 27.12
N GLN A 608 4.16 10.99 27.10
CA GLN A 608 5.55 11.07 26.59
C GLN A 608 5.64 10.85 25.08
N ASN A 609 4.58 10.36 24.45
CA ASN A 609 4.44 10.19 23.01
C ASN A 609 3.04 10.70 22.65
N PRO A 610 2.91 12.01 22.34
CA PRO A 610 1.62 12.60 22.05
C PRO A 610 1.06 12.27 20.66
N ARG A 611 1.74 11.50 19.80
CA ARG A 611 1.17 11.18 18.48
C ARG A 611 -0.09 10.37 18.61
N ASP A 612 -1.19 10.96 18.19
CA ASP A 612 -2.52 10.35 18.12
C ASP A 612 -2.87 9.98 16.67
N VAL A 613 -2.42 10.77 15.69
CA VAL A 613 -2.64 10.52 14.26
C VAL A 613 -1.36 10.55 13.43
N GLN A 614 -1.29 9.68 12.43
CA GLN A 614 -0.34 9.81 11.32
C GLN A 614 -1.11 9.85 9.99
N MET A 615 -0.98 10.96 9.26
CA MET A 615 -1.58 11.12 7.94
C MET A 615 -0.58 10.80 6.84
N ILE A 616 -0.90 9.88 5.93
CA ILE A 616 -0.03 9.45 4.82
C ILE A 616 -0.58 9.96 3.49
N TRP A 617 0.27 10.58 2.67
CA TRP A 617 -0.09 11.08 1.34
C TRP A 617 -0.22 9.92 0.34
N SER A 618 -1.41 9.32 0.25
CA SER A 618 -1.60 8.17 -0.63
C SER A 618 -3.04 7.99 -1.13
N THR A 619 -3.16 7.52 -2.36
CA THR A 619 -4.39 6.99 -2.95
C THR A 619 -4.45 5.47 -2.96
N LYS A 620 -3.34 4.79 -2.63
CA LYS A 620 -3.28 3.32 -2.57
C LYS A 620 -4.16 2.80 -1.44
N ALA A 621 -4.89 1.72 -1.72
CA ALA A 621 -5.76 1.09 -0.74
C ALA A 621 -4.99 0.49 0.44
N ASN A 622 -3.76 0.00 0.20
CA ASN A 622 -2.92 -0.66 1.19
C ASN A 622 -1.95 0.27 1.95
N ALA A 623 -2.03 1.59 1.75
CA ALA A 623 -1.20 2.52 2.51
C ALA A 623 -1.79 2.70 3.93
N GLY A 624 -1.06 2.22 4.95
CA GLY A 624 -1.49 2.29 6.35
C GLY A 624 -0.32 2.10 7.33
N GLY A 625 -0.61 1.60 8.53
CA GLY A 625 0.41 1.28 9.55
C GLY A 625 1.43 0.28 9.02
N GLY A 626 2.66 0.74 8.72
CA GLY A 626 3.71 -0.03 8.05
C GLY A 626 4.27 0.62 6.78
N TRP A 627 3.67 1.71 6.29
CA TRP A 627 4.21 2.42 5.13
C TRP A 627 5.66 2.87 5.35
N TRP A 628 6.00 3.23 6.59
CA TRP A 628 7.28 3.84 6.94
C TRP A 628 8.46 2.97 6.54
N ASN A 629 8.31 1.63 6.53
CA ASN A 629 9.34 0.67 6.13
C ASN A 629 8.99 -0.23 4.95
N THR A 630 7.83 -0.04 4.33
CA THR A 630 7.33 -0.87 3.24
C THR A 630 7.24 -0.03 1.95
N PRO A 631 8.33 0.11 1.16
CA PRO A 631 8.34 0.93 -0.05
C PRO A 631 7.23 0.56 -1.07
N ALA A 632 6.77 -0.67 -1.10
CA ALA A 632 5.64 -1.10 -1.94
C ALA A 632 4.32 -0.35 -1.63
N GLN A 633 4.17 0.21 -0.42
CA GLN A 633 3.03 1.07 -0.06
C GLN A 633 3.19 2.53 -0.52
N TRP A 634 4.37 2.94 -1.01
CA TRP A 634 4.63 4.31 -1.47
C TRP A 634 4.05 4.54 -2.86
N LEU A 635 3.77 5.81 -3.16
CA LEU A 635 3.34 6.22 -4.50
C LEU A 635 4.54 6.30 -5.46
N THR A 636 4.25 6.34 -6.75
CA THR A 636 5.24 6.63 -7.79
C THR A 636 5.19 8.11 -8.11
N VAL A 637 6.28 8.84 -7.85
CA VAL A 637 6.37 10.28 -8.14
C VAL A 637 7.43 10.54 -9.20
N ALA A 638 7.15 11.50 -10.08
CA ALA A 638 8.13 11.95 -11.05
C ALA A 638 9.17 12.87 -10.39
N VAL A 639 10.44 12.62 -10.70
CA VAL A 639 11.53 13.58 -10.60
C VAL A 639 11.79 14.09 -12.02
N ALA A 640 11.61 15.39 -12.23
CA ALA A 640 11.67 16.00 -13.55
C ALA A 640 12.87 16.95 -13.67
N GLY A 641 13.65 16.78 -14.74
CA GLY A 641 14.68 17.75 -15.11
C GLY A 641 14.07 19.10 -15.51
N SER A 642 14.87 20.15 -15.44
CA SER A 642 14.51 21.55 -15.72
C SER A 642 13.95 21.82 -17.13
N ALA A 643 14.11 20.90 -18.07
CA ALA A 643 13.61 20.95 -19.44
C ALA A 643 12.71 19.75 -19.80
N ALA A 644 12.23 19.00 -18.80
CA ALA A 644 11.30 17.90 -19.02
C ALA A 644 9.96 18.43 -19.59
N PRO A 645 9.35 17.73 -20.56
CA PRO A 645 8.09 18.16 -21.15
C PRO A 645 6.95 17.99 -20.15
N THR A 646 6.18 19.03 -19.85
CA THR A 646 5.06 18.98 -18.88
C THR A 646 3.69 18.73 -19.54
N ALA A 647 3.63 18.68 -20.87
CA ALA A 647 2.44 18.36 -21.65
C ALA A 647 2.81 17.68 -22.99
N ASN A 648 2.06 16.66 -23.39
CA ASN A 648 2.02 16.25 -24.80
C ASN A 648 1.08 17.21 -25.53
N GLU A 649 1.61 18.18 -26.27
CA GLU A 649 0.79 19.08 -27.12
C GLU A 649 0.09 18.36 -28.31
N ASP A 650 0.07 17.03 -28.33
CA ASP A 650 -0.55 16.22 -29.39
C ASP A 650 -1.78 15.40 -28.93
N GLY A 651 -2.24 15.55 -27.69
CA GLY A 651 -3.39 14.80 -27.15
C GLY A 651 -4.52 15.70 -26.62
N SER A 652 -5.54 15.92 -27.44
CA SER A 652 -6.85 16.53 -27.10
C SER A 652 -6.87 17.95 -26.53
N ASP A 653 -6.72 18.94 -27.40
CA ASP A 653 -7.49 20.19 -27.24
C ASP A 653 -8.99 19.83 -27.31
N VAL A 654 -9.64 19.61 -26.16
CA VAL A 654 -11.08 19.88 -26.06
C VAL A 654 -11.21 21.38 -26.24
N PRO A 655 -11.60 21.88 -27.42
CA PRO A 655 -11.36 23.28 -27.69
C PRO A 655 -12.36 24.09 -26.87
N LEU A 656 -11.85 25.00 -26.05
CA LEU A 656 -12.57 25.76 -25.02
C LEU A 656 -13.67 26.68 -25.57
N ASN A 657 -13.92 26.67 -26.88
CA ASN A 657 -14.85 27.58 -27.55
C ASN A 657 -15.72 26.85 -28.58
N TYR A 658 -16.98 27.29 -28.66
CA TYR A 658 -17.86 26.96 -29.78
C TYR A 658 -17.28 27.46 -31.10
N ALA A 659 -17.19 26.59 -32.11
CA ALA A 659 -16.72 26.98 -33.43
C ALA A 659 -17.40 26.17 -34.53
N LEU A 660 -17.85 26.84 -35.59
CA LEU A 660 -18.19 26.25 -36.88
C LEU A 660 -17.03 26.52 -37.86
N GLY A 661 -16.34 25.44 -38.22
CA GLY A 661 -15.23 25.43 -39.15
C GLY A 661 -15.65 25.79 -40.58
N GLN A 662 -14.67 26.18 -41.38
CA GLN A 662 -14.89 26.33 -42.82
C GLN A 662 -14.93 24.93 -43.43
N ASN A 663 -15.95 24.65 -44.26
CA ASN A 663 -16.04 23.36 -44.94
C ASN A 663 -14.79 23.10 -45.79
N TYR A 664 -14.30 21.86 -45.83
CA TYR A 664 -13.19 21.45 -46.69
C TYR A 664 -13.54 20.22 -47.54
N PRO A 665 -13.25 20.22 -48.85
CA PRO A 665 -12.72 21.36 -49.63
C PRO A 665 -13.72 22.52 -49.75
N ASN A 666 -13.26 23.76 -49.97
CA ASN A 666 -14.10 24.88 -50.40
C ASN A 666 -13.33 25.74 -51.42
N PRO A 667 -13.72 25.77 -52.71
CA PRO A 667 -14.93 25.16 -53.28
C PRO A 667 -14.95 23.61 -53.29
N PHE A 668 -16.14 22.99 -53.29
CA PHE A 668 -16.33 21.53 -53.26
C PHE A 668 -17.10 20.98 -54.47
N ASN A 669 -16.96 19.68 -54.76
CA ASN A 669 -17.67 18.96 -55.83
C ASN A 669 -17.80 17.43 -55.57
N PRO A 670 -19.02 16.87 -55.45
CA PRO A 670 -20.20 17.46 -54.83
C PRO A 670 -20.19 17.31 -53.31
N SER A 671 -19.14 16.74 -52.70
CA SER A 671 -19.04 16.47 -51.26
C SER A 671 -18.01 17.35 -50.56
N THR A 672 -18.29 17.69 -49.31
CA THR A 672 -17.39 18.41 -48.40
C THR A 672 -17.58 17.91 -46.97
N THR A 673 -16.56 18.04 -46.13
CA THR A 673 -16.67 17.86 -44.68
C THR A 673 -16.86 19.22 -44.02
N ILE A 674 -17.68 19.27 -42.97
CA ILE A 674 -17.95 20.44 -42.14
C ILE A 674 -17.57 20.07 -40.72
N ASP A 675 -16.55 20.75 -40.19
CA ASP A 675 -16.05 20.51 -38.85
C ASP A 675 -16.63 21.55 -37.89
N PHE A 676 -16.91 21.16 -36.66
CA PHE A 676 -17.32 22.08 -35.60
C PHE A 676 -16.92 21.56 -34.22
N THR A 677 -16.95 22.46 -33.24
CA THR A 677 -16.50 22.21 -31.88
C THR A 677 -17.56 22.60 -30.86
N LEU A 678 -17.71 21.78 -29.82
CA LEU A 678 -18.49 22.05 -28.62
C LEU A 678 -17.59 22.05 -27.37
N PRO A 679 -17.60 23.08 -26.52
CA PRO A 679 -16.84 23.08 -25.26
C PRO A 679 -17.51 22.22 -24.18
N THR A 680 -18.81 21.97 -24.29
CA THR A 680 -19.63 21.14 -23.39
C THR A 680 -20.65 20.36 -24.21
N ALA A 681 -21.24 19.30 -23.65
CA ALA A 681 -22.29 18.55 -24.33
C ALA A 681 -23.54 19.42 -24.58
N GLU A 682 -24.01 19.50 -25.82
CA GLU A 682 -25.06 20.46 -26.23
C GLU A 682 -26.00 19.90 -27.29
N ASN A 683 -27.20 20.48 -27.38
CA ASN A 683 -28.15 20.20 -28.46
C ASN A 683 -27.73 20.96 -29.73
N VAL A 684 -27.42 20.25 -30.81
CA VAL A 684 -26.88 20.83 -32.06
C VAL A 684 -27.90 20.74 -33.20
N ASN A 685 -28.07 21.86 -33.92
CA ASN A 685 -28.76 21.92 -35.20
C ASN A 685 -27.81 22.44 -36.28
N LEU A 686 -27.57 21.64 -37.32
CA LEU A 686 -26.71 22.00 -38.45
C LEU A 686 -27.52 21.96 -39.75
N SER A 687 -27.70 23.10 -40.40
CA SER A 687 -28.55 23.24 -41.59
C SER A 687 -27.86 24.01 -42.72
N VAL A 688 -28.17 23.64 -43.98
CA VAL A 688 -27.64 24.29 -45.19
C VAL A 688 -28.74 25.08 -45.89
N TYR A 689 -28.43 26.30 -46.32
CA TYR A 689 -29.32 27.25 -46.96
C TYR A 689 -28.76 27.73 -48.30
N ASN A 690 -29.63 28.13 -49.23
CA ASN A 690 -29.23 28.86 -50.43
C ASN A 690 -29.11 30.38 -50.16
N VAL A 691 -28.62 31.14 -51.15
CA VAL A 691 -28.47 32.61 -51.04
C VAL A 691 -29.78 33.39 -50.83
N LEU A 692 -30.94 32.75 -51.09
CA LEU A 692 -32.26 33.34 -50.82
C LEU A 692 -32.74 33.05 -49.38
N GLY A 693 -31.92 32.38 -48.56
CA GLY A 693 -32.26 31.99 -47.19
C GLY A 693 -33.19 30.78 -47.10
N GLN A 694 -33.42 30.03 -48.19
CA GLN A 694 -34.22 28.81 -48.17
C GLN A 694 -33.36 27.65 -47.69
N LYS A 695 -33.84 26.90 -46.69
CA LYS A 695 -33.17 25.68 -46.22
C LYS A 695 -33.22 24.60 -47.30
N VAL A 696 -32.06 24.09 -47.69
CA VAL A 696 -31.91 23.07 -48.75
C VAL A 696 -31.48 21.70 -48.21
N ALA A 697 -30.92 21.64 -46.99
CA ALA A 697 -30.64 20.41 -46.26
C ALA A 697 -30.60 20.65 -44.75
N THR A 698 -30.94 19.63 -43.96
CA THR A 698 -30.61 19.52 -42.53
C THR A 698 -29.57 18.41 -42.40
N LEU A 699 -28.45 18.68 -41.72
CA LEU A 699 -27.36 17.73 -41.50
C LEU A 699 -27.38 17.13 -40.10
N ILE A 700 -27.80 17.92 -39.09
CA ILE A 700 -28.10 17.49 -37.73
C ILE A 700 -29.39 18.19 -37.30
N ASP A 701 -30.34 17.45 -36.73
CA ASP A 701 -31.69 17.93 -36.36
C ASP A 701 -31.94 17.79 -34.85
N GLY A 702 -31.24 18.60 -34.05
CA GLY A 702 -31.47 18.72 -32.61
C GLY A 702 -30.95 17.54 -31.77
N GLU A 703 -29.80 16.97 -32.14
CA GLU A 703 -29.16 15.87 -31.41
C GLU A 703 -28.26 16.41 -30.30
N VAL A 704 -28.23 15.72 -29.13
CA VAL A 704 -27.28 16.05 -28.06
C VAL A 704 -25.95 15.39 -28.38
N MET A 705 -24.91 16.21 -28.58
CA MET A 705 -23.56 15.75 -28.91
C MET A 705 -22.60 16.07 -27.76
N ALA A 706 -21.64 15.18 -27.50
CA ALA A 706 -20.64 15.35 -26.45
C ALA A 706 -19.73 16.56 -26.70
N ALA A 707 -19.02 17.03 -25.66
CA ALA A 707 -17.94 18.02 -25.83
C ALA A 707 -16.85 17.48 -26.77
N GLY A 708 -16.15 18.37 -27.46
CA GLY A 708 -15.07 18.02 -28.39
C GLY A 708 -15.33 18.43 -29.85
N GLN A 709 -14.50 17.90 -30.75
CA GLN A 709 -14.58 18.16 -32.19
C GLN A 709 -15.46 17.14 -32.91
N HIS A 710 -16.28 17.62 -33.84
CA HIS A 710 -17.23 16.83 -34.62
C HIS A 710 -17.07 17.11 -36.11
N GLN A 711 -17.30 16.09 -36.94
CA GLN A 711 -17.23 16.22 -38.39
C GLN A 711 -18.50 15.67 -39.03
N VAL A 712 -19.08 16.43 -39.97
CA VAL A 712 -20.26 16.01 -40.73
C VAL A 712 -20.00 16.13 -42.22
N GLN A 713 -20.25 15.05 -42.96
CA GLN A 713 -20.14 15.05 -44.41
C GLN A 713 -21.43 15.59 -45.05
N PHE A 714 -21.28 16.53 -45.98
CA PHE A 714 -22.36 17.07 -46.78
C PHE A 714 -22.18 16.70 -48.26
N ASN A 715 -23.19 16.05 -48.85
CA ASN A 715 -23.24 15.70 -50.26
C ASN A 715 -24.32 16.52 -51.00
N ALA A 716 -23.88 17.39 -51.90
CA ALA A 716 -24.72 18.33 -52.64
C ALA A 716 -25.02 17.86 -54.08
N ILE A 717 -25.01 16.56 -54.37
CA ILE A 717 -25.18 16.03 -55.74
C ILE A 717 -26.46 16.53 -56.43
N ASN A 718 -27.53 16.77 -55.67
CA ASN A 718 -28.83 17.25 -56.17
C ASN A 718 -28.96 18.78 -56.22
N LEU A 719 -27.92 19.53 -55.86
CA LEU A 719 -27.91 20.99 -55.84
C LEU A 719 -27.20 21.58 -57.08
N THR A 720 -27.52 22.80 -57.46
CA THR A 720 -26.88 23.52 -58.58
C THR A 720 -25.58 24.19 -58.14
N SER A 721 -24.59 24.35 -59.02
CA SER A 721 -23.39 25.14 -58.69
C SER A 721 -23.76 26.54 -58.23
N GLY A 722 -23.11 27.02 -57.16
CA GLY A 722 -23.49 28.27 -56.52
C GLY A 722 -23.11 28.32 -55.05
N MET A 723 -23.40 29.45 -54.43
CA MET A 723 -23.07 29.71 -53.03
C MET A 723 -24.16 29.19 -52.11
N TYR A 724 -23.73 28.54 -51.04
CA TYR A 724 -24.58 28.01 -49.98
C TYR A 724 -24.09 28.54 -48.63
N LEU A 725 -24.96 28.54 -47.63
CA LEU A 725 -24.63 28.92 -46.26
C LEU A 725 -24.90 27.73 -45.35
N VAL A 726 -23.93 27.32 -44.54
CA VAL A 726 -24.15 26.38 -43.43
C VAL A 726 -24.30 27.17 -42.14
N LYS A 727 -25.34 26.86 -41.37
CA LYS A 727 -25.62 27.46 -40.06
C LYS A 727 -25.64 26.37 -39.00
N MET A 728 -24.92 26.62 -37.91
CA MET A 728 -24.95 25.81 -36.69
C MET A 728 -25.60 26.62 -35.58
N ASP A 729 -26.58 26.02 -34.91
CA ASP A 729 -27.09 26.46 -33.62
C ASP A 729 -26.72 25.39 -32.57
N ALA A 730 -26.11 25.80 -31.46
CA ALA A 730 -25.73 24.91 -30.36
C ALA A 730 -26.22 25.50 -29.03
N GLY A 731 -26.99 24.72 -28.27
CA GLY A 731 -27.62 25.15 -27.02
C GLY A 731 -28.56 26.35 -27.22
N THR A 732 -28.63 27.24 -26.23
CA THR A 732 -29.51 28.43 -26.26
C THR A 732 -28.81 29.72 -26.68
N ALA A 733 -27.48 29.74 -26.74
CA ALA A 733 -26.69 30.96 -26.84
C ALA A 733 -25.76 31.06 -28.06
N PHE A 734 -25.45 29.94 -28.76
CA PHE A 734 -24.50 29.95 -29.86
C PHE A 734 -25.17 29.72 -31.23
N SER A 735 -24.91 30.63 -32.18
CA SER A 735 -25.35 30.53 -33.58
C SER A 735 -24.28 31.10 -34.52
N GLN A 736 -23.70 30.27 -35.40
CA GLN A 736 -22.69 30.70 -36.36
C GLN A 736 -23.04 30.25 -37.78
N THR A 737 -22.67 31.04 -38.79
CA THR A 737 -22.93 30.75 -40.21
C THR A 737 -21.65 30.91 -41.05
N ARG A 738 -21.42 29.98 -41.98
CA ARG A 738 -20.29 29.98 -42.93
C ARG A 738 -20.80 29.83 -44.37
N SER A 739 -20.12 30.47 -45.32
CA SER A 739 -20.40 30.34 -46.75
C SER A 739 -19.60 29.20 -47.38
N MET A 740 -20.25 28.41 -48.22
CA MET A 740 -19.68 27.29 -48.97
C MET A 740 -19.89 27.51 -50.48
N MET A 741 -18.92 27.13 -51.31
CA MET A 741 -18.98 27.26 -52.76
C MET A 741 -19.04 25.87 -53.42
N LEU A 742 -20.18 25.54 -54.04
CA LEU A 742 -20.32 24.32 -54.84
C LEU A 742 -19.93 24.60 -56.29
N LEU A 743 -18.95 23.85 -56.81
CA LEU A 743 -18.60 23.79 -58.24
C LEU A 743 -19.03 22.43 -58.78
N LYS A 744 -19.69 22.39 -59.94
CA LYS A 744 -19.94 21.13 -60.66
C LYS A 744 -19.09 21.07 -61.89
#